data_AF-A0AAU4J9F2-F1
#
_entry.id   AF-A0AAU4J9F2-F1
#
_cell.length_a   1.000
_cell.length_b   1.000
_cell.length_c   1.000
_cell.angle_alpha   90.00
_cell.angle_beta   90.00
_cell.angle_gamma   90.00
#
_symmetry.space_group_name_H-M   'P 1'
#
loop_
_entity.id
_entity.type
_entity.pdbx_description
1 polymer ?
#
loop_
_entity_poly.entity_id
_entity_poly.type
_entity_poly.pdbx_seq_one_letter_code
_entity_poly.pdbx_strand_id
1 'polypeptide(L)'
;MRSPRISTRTETGTRTGTRTETGTRTGTRTESGTPTGGRHRARTSTAFLLAAGLGATFLAGGPAAVAAEPDTDLTGNGGVLTAQYPGTGGESEHKLIDNDVTTKYYTPRASAWMQYRSTTAAALDRYTLTSANDAPDRDPRDWTLEGSQDGNAWTVLDSRQGETFSGRQQTREFAVAGTTAYSHYRLTVTRNNGSPALQLAEWELWSAAPGAPSAPGDLTASLDGEATGLLQWKDGSGTETGFRIERAQDGSAFAQIGTVDARTRSFRDQGLKAGVRYSYRVRAVGTDGEPSGYSPVRDLRIGVADITDLPGTVTDQHGKDGAEGHDRSVDNSPYTKYLGRGTSTWLQYRTEGRSKVTSYTVTSANDAADRDPRDWVLRGSNDGSNWTALDSRTGQQFTDRFQKKSYSLTSPGYYQYYQLAIAANHGATSTQLAEWELRGTTNIAASAAVPEAPTALTAAARSGDQISLSWAGGSRNQQALRLERSENGTDWNWSKTLPPATTGYTDLGLREKTTYHYRLRAQNTGGASPYTPVVRATTGSSALPATWQEHWLEHNQLLTKVYDANDVVIYFDKDMDRSQTWLNDYVSRLWKYTKRTYGDFSSGRLVAVFHKDKYSGGHPSTVLEGSHDYRNVIDVGSGNWNENDSTIRNVISHEIAHIVEGASGGVEGSPAFGLWGDSKWAEIYQYDAYLGAGLTADAERFYAQVIDSTDDFPRPGTAWFRNWFLPIRQNHGGSKALASYFSLVSQHYAQHNGAFAKSMNMGEFVHFWSGAAGTDLSARAKTAFGWTDAYEAQLRQARLDYPGLPYTTG
;
A
#
# COMPACT_ATOMS: atom_id res chain seq x y z
N MET A 1 -1.84 57.51 3.50
CA MET A 1 -1.48 57.26 2.09
C MET A 1 -2.55 56.32 1.53
N ARG A 2 -3.55 56.84 0.80
CA ARG A 2 -3.67 56.81 -0.68
C ARG A 2 -3.59 55.40 -1.31
N SER A 3 -4.75 54.92 -1.77
CA SER A 3 -4.92 53.85 -2.78
C SER A 3 -4.41 54.27 -4.17
N PRO A 4 -4.35 53.33 -5.13
CA PRO A 4 -5.48 53.11 -6.07
C PRO A 4 -5.86 51.60 -6.16
N ARG A 5 -7.09 51.12 -6.46
CA ARG A 5 -8.19 51.48 -7.39
C ARG A 5 -7.86 51.37 -8.89
N ILE A 6 -8.43 50.38 -9.57
CA ILE A 6 -9.08 50.56 -10.89
C ILE A 6 -10.24 49.55 -11.04
N SER A 7 -11.08 49.69 -12.07
CA SER A 7 -12.49 49.27 -12.02
C SER A 7 -13.11 48.99 -13.40
N THR A 8 -14.34 48.46 -13.40
CA THR A 8 -15.30 48.34 -14.53
C THR A 8 -14.93 47.35 -15.65
N ARG A 9 -15.87 46.78 -16.43
CA ARG A 9 -17.24 47.23 -16.78
C ARG A 9 -18.21 46.09 -17.15
N THR A 10 -19.51 46.38 -17.09
CA THR A 10 -20.71 45.61 -17.50
C THR A 10 -21.13 45.78 -18.97
N GLU A 11 -22.02 44.90 -19.48
CA GLU A 11 -23.20 45.12 -20.39
C GLU A 11 -23.57 43.79 -21.11
N THR A 12 -24.69 43.11 -20.84
CA THR A 12 -26.09 43.25 -21.35
C THR A 12 -26.33 42.96 -22.85
N GLY A 13 -27.26 42.04 -23.18
CA GLY A 13 -27.81 41.85 -24.53
C GLY A 13 -28.86 40.73 -24.63
N THR A 14 -30.02 40.98 -25.25
CA THR A 14 -31.19 40.08 -25.34
C THR A 14 -31.57 39.73 -26.78
N ARG A 15 -32.17 38.54 -27.04
CA ARG A 15 -33.50 38.38 -27.71
C ARG A 15 -33.90 36.94 -28.13
N THR A 16 -35.13 36.59 -27.73
CA THR A 16 -36.25 35.92 -28.45
C THR A 16 -36.05 35.20 -29.80
N GLY A 17 -36.68 34.02 -29.95
CA GLY A 17 -37.11 33.47 -31.25
C GLY A 17 -37.82 32.11 -31.17
N THR A 18 -39.14 32.06 -31.39
CA THR A 18 -39.95 30.83 -31.49
C THR A 18 -40.18 30.43 -32.95
N ARG A 19 -40.40 29.13 -33.24
CA ARG A 19 -41.65 28.57 -33.86
C ARG A 19 -41.53 27.08 -34.24
N THR A 20 -42.70 26.45 -34.36
CA THR A 20 -43.09 25.03 -34.53
C THR A 20 -43.22 24.54 -35.99
N GLU A 21 -43.68 23.27 -36.12
CA GLU A 21 -44.37 22.61 -37.26
C GLU A 21 -43.46 21.64 -38.09
N THR A 22 -43.87 20.48 -38.62
CA THR A 22 -44.78 19.35 -38.30
C THR A 22 -44.94 18.48 -39.56
N GLY A 23 -45.06 17.15 -39.42
CA GLY A 23 -45.61 16.24 -40.43
C GLY A 23 -44.59 15.60 -41.41
N THR A 24 -44.74 14.38 -41.95
CA THR A 24 -45.52 13.15 -41.70
C THR A 24 -45.38 12.24 -42.95
N ARG A 25 -45.33 10.91 -42.74
CA ARG A 25 -45.93 9.82 -43.55
C ARG A 25 -45.21 9.10 -44.73
N THR A 26 -45.09 7.76 -44.56
CA THR A 26 -45.31 6.62 -45.51
C THR A 26 -44.52 6.49 -46.83
N GLY A 27 -44.15 5.29 -47.34
CA GLY A 27 -44.25 3.90 -46.85
C GLY A 27 -44.11 2.83 -47.98
N THR A 28 -44.05 1.52 -47.64
CA THR A 28 -44.28 0.28 -48.49
C THR A 28 -43.32 -0.07 -49.67
N ARG A 29 -43.13 -1.34 -50.16
CA ARG A 29 -43.32 -2.74 -49.64
C ARG A 29 -42.82 -3.84 -50.67
N THR A 30 -41.96 -4.79 -50.22
CA THR A 30 -41.72 -6.26 -50.55
C THR A 30 -41.56 -6.91 -51.97
N GLU A 31 -40.91 -8.11 -51.94
CA GLU A 31 -40.97 -9.33 -52.83
C GLU A 31 -40.05 -9.41 -54.09
N SER A 32 -39.59 -10.58 -54.60
CA SER A 32 -39.23 -11.94 -54.07
C SER A 32 -38.60 -12.81 -55.20
N GLY A 33 -37.94 -13.96 -54.92
CA GLY A 33 -37.77 -15.07 -55.90
C GLY A 33 -36.37 -15.75 -56.08
N THR A 34 -36.36 -17.09 -56.18
CA THR A 34 -35.26 -18.05 -56.53
C THR A 34 -35.83 -19.11 -57.51
N PRO A 35 -35.09 -19.98 -58.27
CA PRO A 35 -34.27 -21.10 -57.72
C PRO A 35 -33.23 -21.86 -58.63
N THR A 36 -32.59 -22.93 -58.09
CA THR A 36 -31.92 -24.12 -58.77
C THR A 36 -30.68 -23.89 -59.67
N GLY A 37 -29.70 -24.81 -59.85
CA GLY A 37 -29.36 -26.12 -59.27
C GLY A 37 -28.38 -26.94 -60.17
N GLY A 38 -27.47 -27.78 -59.65
CA GLY A 38 -26.59 -28.65 -60.49
C GLY A 38 -25.40 -29.33 -59.76
N ARG A 39 -24.93 -30.50 -60.24
CA ARG A 39 -23.87 -31.36 -59.63
C ARG A 39 -22.69 -31.61 -60.59
N HIS A 40 -21.46 -31.93 -60.12
CA HIS A 40 -20.77 -33.23 -60.37
C HIS A 40 -19.30 -33.39 -59.86
N ARG A 41 -19.09 -34.48 -59.11
CA ARG A 41 -17.91 -35.34 -58.78
C ARG A 41 -16.46 -35.11 -59.32
N ALA A 42 -15.52 -34.99 -58.36
CA ALA A 42 -14.45 -35.96 -57.93
C ALA A 42 -13.23 -36.38 -58.80
N ARG A 43 -12.05 -36.48 -58.12
CA ARG A 43 -10.97 -37.52 -58.16
C ARG A 43 -9.85 -37.16 -57.14
N THR A 44 -9.54 -37.93 -56.07
CA THR A 44 -8.47 -38.99 -55.92
C THR A 44 -7.07 -38.53 -56.36
N SER A 45 -5.94 -38.63 -55.62
CA SER A 45 -5.34 -39.71 -54.79
C SER A 45 -4.00 -39.23 -54.12
N THR A 46 -3.23 -39.90 -53.22
CA THR A 46 -3.35 -41.10 -52.36
C THR A 46 -2.28 -41.09 -51.22
N ALA A 47 -2.71 -41.40 -49.98
CA ALA A 47 -2.11 -42.06 -48.79
C ALA A 47 -0.61 -42.44 -48.60
N PHE A 48 -0.15 -42.40 -47.33
CA PHE A 48 0.35 -43.53 -46.49
C PHE A 48 0.42 -43.10 -44.98
N LEU A 49 -0.42 -43.63 -44.07
CA LEU A 49 -0.17 -44.66 -43.01
C LEU A 49 0.78 -44.25 -41.83
N LEU A 50 0.53 -44.55 -40.54
CA LEU A 50 -0.59 -45.21 -39.82
C LEU A 50 -0.54 -44.95 -38.28
N ALA A 51 -1.69 -45.07 -37.60
CA ALA A 51 -1.95 -45.51 -36.19
C ALA A 51 -2.00 -44.44 -35.06
N ALA A 52 -2.93 -44.47 -34.08
CA ALA A 52 -4.13 -45.30 -33.85
C ALA A 52 -5.13 -44.66 -32.83
N GLY A 53 -6.40 -45.11 -32.81
CA GLY A 53 -7.44 -44.84 -31.78
C GLY A 53 -8.52 -43.83 -32.19
N LEU A 54 -9.68 -44.23 -32.77
CA LEU A 54 -10.91 -44.76 -32.12
C LEU A 54 -11.47 -43.79 -31.03
N GLY A 55 -12.67 -43.22 -31.09
CA GLY A 55 -13.82 -43.13 -32.01
C GLY A 55 -14.85 -42.13 -31.40
N ALA A 56 -16.04 -41.79 -31.93
CA ALA A 56 -16.77 -42.15 -33.15
C ALA A 56 -17.80 -41.04 -33.49
N THR A 57 -18.14 -40.89 -34.78
CA THR A 57 -19.38 -40.33 -35.39
C THR A 57 -20.19 -39.22 -34.69
N PHE A 58 -20.37 -38.08 -35.38
CA PHE A 58 -21.63 -37.29 -35.34
C PHE A 58 -22.00 -36.69 -36.71
N LEU A 59 -23.21 -36.11 -36.78
CA LEU A 59 -24.06 -35.95 -37.97
C LEU A 59 -23.84 -34.66 -38.79
N ALA A 60 -24.28 -34.73 -40.05
CA ALA A 60 -24.77 -33.69 -40.98
C ALA A 60 -24.49 -32.20 -40.66
N GLY A 61 -23.83 -31.51 -41.61
CA GLY A 61 -23.52 -30.09 -41.53
C GLY A 61 -24.71 -29.14 -41.78
N GLY A 62 -24.70 -28.00 -41.09
CA GLY A 62 -25.50 -26.83 -41.40
C GLY A 62 -24.93 -25.99 -42.56
N PRO A 63 -25.44 -24.77 -42.80
CA PRO A 63 -24.95 -23.91 -43.88
C PRO A 63 -23.47 -23.55 -43.65
N ALA A 64 -22.74 -23.38 -44.75
CA ALA A 64 -21.35 -22.94 -44.68
C ALA A 64 -21.26 -21.58 -43.98
N ALA A 65 -20.36 -21.47 -43.01
CA ALA A 65 -19.96 -20.17 -42.49
C ALA A 65 -19.45 -19.33 -43.66
N VAL A 66 -20.07 -18.16 -43.87
CA VAL A 66 -19.42 -17.08 -44.61
C VAL A 66 -18.19 -16.73 -43.79
N ALA A 67 -17.00 -16.84 -44.39
CA ALA A 67 -15.78 -16.44 -43.70
C ALA A 67 -15.89 -14.97 -43.32
N ALA A 68 -15.49 -14.61 -42.09
CA ALA A 68 -15.42 -13.21 -41.69
C ALA A 68 -14.53 -12.45 -42.68
N GLU A 69 -14.99 -11.29 -43.13
CA GLU A 69 -14.16 -10.38 -43.93
C GLU A 69 -12.90 -10.01 -43.11
N PRO A 70 -11.70 -10.07 -43.69
CA PRO A 70 -10.46 -9.87 -42.96
C PRO A 70 -10.27 -8.42 -42.51
N ASP A 71 -9.39 -8.23 -41.51
CA ASP A 71 -8.89 -6.91 -41.13
C ASP A 71 -8.45 -6.11 -42.35
N THR A 72 -8.84 -4.84 -42.41
CA THR A 72 -8.56 -3.99 -43.56
C THR A 72 -7.37 -3.09 -43.27
N ASP A 73 -6.24 -3.33 -43.93
CA ASP A 73 -5.19 -2.33 -44.09
C ASP A 73 -5.69 -1.21 -45.03
N LEU A 74 -5.68 0.01 -44.49
CA LEU A 74 -6.09 1.22 -45.19
C LEU A 74 -4.99 1.74 -46.11
N THR A 75 -3.72 1.42 -45.85
CA THR A 75 -2.60 1.92 -46.66
C THR A 75 -2.53 1.26 -48.05
N GLY A 76 -3.01 0.02 -48.17
CA GLY A 76 -3.26 -0.65 -49.44
C GLY A 76 -4.50 -0.17 -50.22
N ASN A 77 -5.34 0.74 -49.70
CA ASN A 77 -6.61 1.11 -50.34
C ASN A 77 -6.52 2.10 -51.52
N GLY A 78 -5.31 2.45 -51.96
CA GLY A 78 -5.08 3.36 -53.10
C GLY A 78 -5.25 4.84 -52.75
N GLY A 79 -5.10 5.19 -51.48
CA GLY A 79 -5.07 6.57 -50.99
C GLY A 79 -3.79 7.33 -51.38
N VAL A 80 -3.68 8.56 -50.87
CA VAL A 80 -2.56 9.46 -51.20
C VAL A 80 -1.63 9.60 -50.00
N LEU A 81 -0.42 9.04 -50.11
CA LEU A 81 0.67 9.27 -49.17
C LEU A 81 1.48 10.52 -49.54
N THR A 82 1.90 11.27 -48.53
CA THR A 82 2.81 12.42 -48.64
C THR A 82 3.76 12.43 -47.44
N ALA A 83 4.94 13.04 -47.58
CA ALA A 83 5.88 13.24 -46.47
C ALA A 83 6.38 14.69 -46.42
N GLN A 84 6.89 15.11 -45.25
CA GLN A 84 7.50 16.42 -45.05
C GLN A 84 8.69 16.69 -45.98
N TYR A 85 9.43 15.63 -46.32
CA TYR A 85 10.61 15.68 -47.17
C TYR A 85 10.50 14.57 -48.23
N PRO A 86 9.76 14.80 -49.33
CA PRO A 86 9.60 13.82 -50.39
C PRO A 86 10.94 13.29 -50.91
N GLY A 87 11.06 11.98 -51.00
CA GLY A 87 12.27 11.32 -51.51
C GLY A 87 12.22 11.15 -53.02
N THR A 88 13.36 10.81 -53.64
CA THR A 88 13.42 10.57 -55.09
C THR A 88 13.93 9.16 -55.39
N GLY A 89 13.29 8.49 -56.35
CA GLY A 89 13.70 7.14 -56.77
C GLY A 89 13.46 6.08 -55.69
N GLY A 90 14.47 5.23 -55.46
CA GLY A 90 14.35 4.02 -54.63
C GLY A 90 14.12 4.25 -53.13
N GLU A 91 14.23 5.49 -52.63
CA GLU A 91 14.07 5.83 -51.21
C GLU A 91 12.93 6.86 -50.95
N SER A 92 11.96 6.97 -51.88
CA SER A 92 10.79 7.85 -51.74
C SER A 92 9.83 7.43 -50.62
N GLU A 93 8.98 8.35 -50.16
CA GLU A 93 7.94 8.09 -49.17
C GLU A 93 6.98 6.96 -49.56
N HIS A 94 6.76 6.73 -50.87
CA HIS A 94 5.95 5.61 -51.36
C HIS A 94 6.45 4.23 -50.94
N LYS A 95 7.69 4.13 -50.45
CA LYS A 95 8.25 2.91 -49.86
C LYS A 95 7.63 2.53 -48.51
N LEU A 96 6.93 3.45 -47.85
CA LEU A 96 6.27 3.22 -46.57
C LEU A 96 4.96 2.43 -46.64
N ILE A 97 4.47 2.13 -47.85
CA ILE A 97 3.19 1.46 -48.09
C ILE A 97 3.25 0.51 -49.30
N ASP A 98 4.43 0.08 -49.75
CA ASP A 98 4.56 -0.78 -50.93
C ASP A 98 4.57 -2.29 -50.62
N ASN A 99 4.40 -2.64 -49.33
CA ASN A 99 4.39 -4.00 -48.79
C ASN A 99 5.69 -4.78 -49.07
N ASP A 100 6.81 -4.07 -49.22
CA ASP A 100 8.16 -4.60 -49.35
C ASP A 100 9.09 -4.03 -48.27
N VAL A 101 9.15 -4.74 -47.15
CA VAL A 101 10.03 -4.46 -45.99
C VAL A 101 11.53 -4.38 -46.33
N THR A 102 11.95 -4.74 -47.55
CA THR A 102 13.33 -4.60 -48.01
C THR A 102 13.63 -3.23 -48.61
N THR A 103 12.59 -2.45 -48.95
CA THR A 103 12.71 -1.04 -49.34
C THR A 103 12.63 -0.13 -48.11
N LYS A 104 12.82 1.19 -48.31
CA LYS A 104 12.73 2.18 -47.22
C LYS A 104 12.47 3.58 -47.74
N TYR A 105 11.80 4.40 -46.95
CA TYR A 105 11.92 5.85 -47.03
C TYR A 105 13.18 6.31 -46.28
N TYR A 106 13.89 7.31 -46.83
CA TYR A 106 15.05 7.93 -46.19
C TYR A 106 14.98 9.45 -46.28
N THR A 107 15.39 10.14 -45.21
CA THR A 107 15.59 11.60 -45.23
C THR A 107 16.79 12.01 -44.38
N PRO A 108 17.62 12.98 -44.82
CA PRO A 108 18.78 13.48 -44.07
C PRO A 108 18.37 14.44 -42.93
N ARG A 109 17.29 14.09 -42.21
CA ARG A 109 16.71 14.81 -41.06
C ARG A 109 16.38 13.80 -39.97
N ALA A 110 16.68 14.12 -38.71
CA ALA A 110 16.42 13.22 -37.57
C ALA A 110 14.92 13.08 -37.20
N SER A 111 14.05 13.89 -37.83
CA SER A 111 12.60 13.93 -37.62
C SER A 111 11.89 14.31 -38.93
N ALA A 112 10.69 13.77 -39.11
CA ALA A 112 9.79 14.08 -40.22
C ALA A 112 8.35 13.72 -39.86
N TRP A 113 7.38 14.29 -40.56
CA TRP A 113 6.02 13.73 -40.62
C TRP A 113 5.75 13.02 -41.95
N MET A 114 4.88 12.02 -41.90
CA MET A 114 4.31 11.32 -43.04
C MET A 114 2.79 11.29 -42.87
N GLN A 115 2.05 11.53 -43.95
CA GLN A 115 0.60 11.72 -43.93
C GLN A 115 -0.07 10.92 -45.04
N TYR A 116 -1.00 10.06 -44.65
CA TYR A 116 -1.82 9.26 -45.54
C TYR A 116 -3.26 9.78 -45.58
N ARG A 117 -3.77 10.09 -46.78
CA ARG A 117 -5.18 10.36 -47.04
C ARG A 117 -5.82 9.11 -47.63
N SER A 118 -6.60 8.42 -46.81
CA SER A 118 -7.32 7.21 -47.18
C SER A 118 -8.46 7.51 -48.17
N THR A 119 -8.79 6.55 -49.03
CA THR A 119 -9.99 6.65 -49.90
C THR A 119 -11.30 6.50 -49.10
N THR A 120 -11.25 5.86 -47.93
CA THR A 120 -12.37 5.63 -47.02
C THR A 120 -12.05 6.12 -45.61
N ALA A 121 -13.01 6.76 -44.93
CA ALA A 121 -12.81 7.13 -43.52
C ALA A 121 -12.99 5.91 -42.60
N ALA A 122 -12.05 5.66 -41.70
CA ALA A 122 -12.07 4.47 -40.83
C ALA A 122 -11.56 4.76 -39.41
N ALA A 123 -12.00 3.97 -38.43
CA ALA A 123 -11.46 3.98 -37.07
C ALA A 123 -10.32 2.96 -37.00
N LEU A 124 -9.16 3.37 -36.48
CA LEU A 124 -8.01 2.48 -36.37
C LEU A 124 -8.13 1.60 -35.12
N ASP A 125 -7.86 0.31 -35.27
CA ASP A 125 -7.64 -0.60 -34.14
C ASP A 125 -6.15 -0.71 -33.80
N ARG A 126 -5.27 -0.62 -34.81
CA ARG A 126 -3.80 -0.67 -34.67
C ARG A 126 -3.07 -0.03 -35.85
N TYR A 127 -1.78 0.20 -35.68
CA TYR A 127 -0.83 0.52 -36.76
C TYR A 127 0.46 -0.26 -36.57
N THR A 128 1.24 -0.40 -37.64
CA THR A 128 2.55 -1.05 -37.59
C THR A 128 3.65 -0.09 -38.04
N LEU A 129 4.89 -0.34 -37.61
CA LEU A 129 6.10 0.31 -38.12
C LEU A 129 7.18 -0.75 -38.33
N THR A 130 7.86 -0.73 -39.49
CA THR A 130 8.95 -1.67 -39.79
C THR A 130 10.30 -0.98 -39.88
N SER A 131 11.29 -1.42 -39.10
CA SER A 131 12.67 -0.87 -39.17
C SER A 131 13.32 -1.14 -40.53
N ALA A 132 14.13 -0.21 -41.05
CA ALA A 132 14.77 -0.40 -42.36
C ALA A 132 15.94 -1.41 -42.32
N ASN A 133 16.70 -1.50 -43.42
CA ASN A 133 17.86 -2.39 -43.54
C ASN A 133 19.21 -1.77 -43.11
N ASP A 134 19.34 -0.44 -43.13
CA ASP A 134 20.64 0.27 -43.16
C ASP A 134 21.28 0.49 -41.78
N ALA A 135 20.86 1.50 -40.97
CA ALA A 135 21.48 1.79 -39.68
C ALA A 135 20.49 2.05 -38.51
N PRO A 136 20.55 1.35 -37.36
CA PRO A 136 19.51 1.38 -36.31
C PRO A 136 19.40 2.70 -35.54
N ASP A 137 20.44 3.53 -35.55
CA ASP A 137 20.45 4.90 -34.99
C ASP A 137 19.47 5.85 -35.71
N ARG A 138 19.08 5.51 -36.95
CA ARG A 138 18.12 6.27 -37.77
C ARG A 138 16.66 5.85 -37.60
N ASP A 139 16.39 4.74 -36.92
CA ASP A 139 15.02 4.22 -36.77
C ASP A 139 14.20 5.11 -35.80
N PRO A 140 12.87 5.22 -35.94
CA PRO A 140 12.02 6.02 -35.05
C PRO A 140 12.13 5.58 -33.59
N ARG A 141 12.14 6.55 -32.67
CA ARG A 141 12.21 6.33 -31.22
C ARG A 141 11.04 6.97 -30.47
N ASP A 142 10.69 8.20 -30.85
CA ASP A 142 9.60 8.97 -30.27
C ASP A 142 8.71 9.54 -31.38
N TRP A 143 7.39 9.32 -31.33
CA TRP A 143 6.45 9.78 -32.36
C TRP A 143 5.03 9.98 -31.82
N THR A 144 4.22 10.71 -32.59
CA THR A 144 2.77 10.82 -32.41
C THR A 144 2.03 10.36 -33.65
N LEU A 145 1.00 9.54 -33.49
CA LEU A 145 0.03 9.22 -34.53
C LEU A 145 -1.21 10.09 -34.34
N GLU A 146 -1.70 10.71 -35.40
CA GLU A 146 -2.79 11.68 -35.39
C GLU A 146 -3.83 11.34 -36.47
N GLY A 147 -5.10 11.63 -36.22
CA GLY A 147 -6.21 11.49 -37.17
C GLY A 147 -6.90 12.83 -37.45
N SER A 148 -7.37 13.03 -38.67
CA SER A 148 -8.06 14.25 -39.10
C SER A 148 -9.19 13.96 -40.10
N GLN A 149 -10.25 14.76 -40.04
CA GLN A 149 -11.38 14.70 -40.98
C GLN A 149 -11.12 15.51 -42.26
N ASP A 150 -10.30 16.55 -42.16
CA ASP A 150 -10.15 17.60 -43.19
C ASP A 150 -8.69 17.86 -43.59
N GLY A 151 -7.72 17.22 -42.92
CA GLY A 151 -6.29 17.42 -43.10
C GLY A 151 -5.71 18.64 -42.37
N ASN A 152 -6.53 19.45 -41.69
CA ASN A 152 -6.10 20.69 -41.02
C ASN A 152 -6.19 20.59 -39.50
N ALA A 153 -7.30 20.05 -38.97
CA ALA A 153 -7.50 19.85 -37.54
C ALA A 153 -7.16 18.40 -37.16
N TRP A 154 -6.20 18.22 -36.26
CA TRP A 154 -5.60 16.92 -35.94
C TRP A 154 -5.87 16.51 -34.48
N THR A 155 -6.31 15.27 -34.29
CA THR A 155 -6.53 14.63 -32.99
C THR A 155 -5.44 13.59 -32.77
N VAL A 156 -4.71 13.65 -31.66
CA VAL A 156 -3.73 12.60 -31.30
C VAL A 156 -4.46 11.29 -30.99
N LEU A 157 -4.03 10.21 -31.65
CA LEU A 157 -4.55 8.85 -31.49
C LEU A 157 -3.62 7.97 -30.65
N ASP A 158 -2.30 8.16 -30.80
CA ASP A 158 -1.26 7.49 -29.99
C ASP A 158 -0.01 8.38 -29.88
N SER A 159 0.79 8.18 -28.83
CA SER A 159 2.05 8.89 -28.59
C SER A 159 3.05 7.97 -27.90
N ARG A 160 4.22 7.78 -28.51
CA ARG A 160 5.28 6.87 -28.04
C ARG A 160 6.58 7.60 -27.78
N GLN A 161 7.34 7.10 -26.80
CA GLN A 161 8.66 7.60 -26.41
C GLN A 161 9.56 6.45 -25.98
N GLY A 162 10.84 6.50 -26.33
CA GLY A 162 11.85 5.53 -25.92
C GLY A 162 11.78 4.18 -26.63
N GLU A 163 11.01 4.07 -27.72
CA GLU A 163 10.82 2.83 -28.45
C GLU A 163 12.09 2.41 -29.20
N THR A 164 12.32 1.10 -29.33
CA THR A 164 13.50 0.55 -30.01
C THR A 164 13.11 -0.64 -30.90
N PHE A 165 13.96 -0.96 -31.87
CA PHE A 165 13.85 -2.17 -32.69
C PHE A 165 15.01 -3.10 -32.34
N SER A 166 14.71 -4.35 -32.00
CA SER A 166 15.70 -5.38 -31.64
C SER A 166 16.33 -6.05 -32.86
N GLY A 167 15.84 -5.75 -34.07
CA GLY A 167 16.38 -6.23 -35.35
C GLY A 167 16.13 -5.24 -36.50
N ARG A 168 16.66 -5.57 -37.67
CA ARG A 168 16.38 -4.86 -38.93
C ARG A 168 15.23 -5.54 -39.66
N GLN A 169 14.47 -4.80 -40.48
CA GLN A 169 13.24 -5.31 -41.12
C GLN A 169 12.22 -5.86 -40.11
N GLN A 170 12.23 -5.32 -38.88
CA GLN A 170 11.36 -5.74 -37.80
C GLN A 170 10.10 -4.89 -37.79
N THR A 171 8.96 -5.49 -38.13
CA THR A 171 7.64 -4.93 -37.90
C THR A 171 7.30 -4.96 -36.41
N ARG A 172 6.81 -3.83 -35.89
CA ARG A 172 6.26 -3.69 -34.55
C ARG A 172 4.83 -3.14 -34.65
N GLU A 173 3.93 -3.71 -33.87
CA GLU A 173 2.50 -3.38 -33.85
C GLU A 173 2.14 -2.55 -32.60
N PHE A 174 1.21 -1.60 -32.77
CA PHE A 174 0.77 -0.67 -31.74
C PHE A 174 -0.75 -0.47 -31.80
N ALA A 175 -1.46 -0.88 -30.75
CA ALA A 175 -2.92 -0.73 -30.66
C ALA A 175 -3.37 0.73 -30.42
N VAL A 176 -4.54 1.08 -30.96
CA VAL A 176 -5.18 2.40 -30.89
C VAL A 176 -6.59 2.24 -30.31
N ALA A 177 -6.92 3.02 -29.28
CA ALA A 177 -8.20 2.90 -28.55
C ALA A 177 -9.34 3.77 -29.12
N GLY A 178 -9.24 4.22 -30.37
CA GLY A 178 -10.09 5.26 -30.96
C GLY A 178 -11.23 4.72 -31.81
N THR A 179 -12.48 5.02 -31.45
CA THR A 179 -13.68 4.65 -32.26
C THR A 179 -14.06 5.68 -33.32
N THR A 180 -13.36 6.82 -33.39
CA THR A 180 -13.67 7.89 -34.35
C THR A 180 -13.04 7.58 -35.69
N ALA A 181 -13.88 7.51 -36.74
CA ALA A 181 -13.39 7.31 -38.10
C ALA A 181 -12.79 8.60 -38.67
N TYR A 182 -11.60 8.52 -39.26
CA TYR A 182 -10.88 9.64 -39.89
C TYR A 182 -10.54 9.32 -41.35
N SER A 183 -10.40 10.34 -42.18
CA SER A 183 -10.02 10.22 -43.60
C SER A 183 -8.55 10.55 -43.87
N HIS A 184 -7.88 11.20 -42.92
CA HIS A 184 -6.46 11.54 -42.96
C HIS A 184 -5.78 11.06 -41.68
N TYR A 185 -4.57 10.51 -41.82
CA TYR A 185 -3.72 10.09 -40.70
C TYR A 185 -2.32 10.66 -40.87
N ARG A 186 -1.68 11.05 -39.77
CA ARG A 186 -0.31 11.58 -39.77
C ARG A 186 0.52 10.90 -38.70
N LEU A 187 1.66 10.36 -39.09
CA LEU A 187 2.72 9.90 -38.21
C LEU A 187 3.80 10.96 -38.16
N THR A 188 4.00 11.58 -36.99
CA THR A 188 5.03 12.60 -36.76
C THR A 188 6.15 11.98 -35.91
N VAL A 189 7.27 11.61 -36.55
CA VAL A 189 8.47 11.13 -35.84
C VAL A 189 9.21 12.34 -35.28
N THR A 190 9.20 12.48 -33.96
CA THR A 190 9.80 13.61 -33.24
C THR A 190 11.27 13.38 -32.87
N ARG A 191 11.68 12.10 -32.75
CA ARG A 191 13.06 11.70 -32.45
C ARG A 191 13.36 10.29 -32.96
N ASN A 192 14.60 10.08 -33.41
CA ASN A 192 15.16 8.78 -33.76
C ASN A 192 16.17 8.31 -32.66
N ASN A 193 16.92 7.25 -32.94
CA ASN A 193 17.94 6.71 -32.03
C ASN A 193 19.31 7.45 -32.08
N GLY A 194 19.34 8.72 -32.50
CA GLY A 194 20.49 9.62 -32.35
C GLY A 194 21.22 10.00 -33.63
N SER A 195 20.82 9.47 -34.79
CA SER A 195 21.40 9.83 -36.09
C SER A 195 20.94 11.22 -36.56
N PRO A 196 21.69 11.94 -37.43
CA PRO A 196 21.18 13.13 -38.10
C PRO A 196 20.11 12.83 -39.19
N ALA A 197 19.86 11.56 -39.51
CA ALA A 197 18.95 11.12 -40.57
C ALA A 197 17.87 10.14 -40.03
N LEU A 198 16.75 10.05 -40.73
CA LEU A 198 15.61 9.17 -40.41
C LEU A 198 15.40 8.20 -41.57
N GLN A 199 14.98 6.98 -41.22
CA GLN A 199 14.53 5.98 -42.17
C GLN A 199 13.39 5.16 -41.57
N LEU A 200 12.57 4.56 -42.43
CA LEU A 200 11.52 3.60 -42.05
C LEU A 200 11.23 2.72 -43.27
N ALA A 201 11.01 1.42 -43.08
CA ALA A 201 10.63 0.52 -44.17
C ALA A 201 9.15 0.70 -44.50
N GLU A 202 8.26 0.29 -43.58
CA GLU A 202 6.80 0.27 -43.78
C GLU A 202 6.04 0.97 -42.64
N TRP A 203 4.84 1.47 -42.95
CA TRP A 203 3.86 2.02 -42.03
C TRP A 203 2.44 1.65 -42.47
N GLU A 204 1.85 0.61 -41.86
CA GLU A 204 0.48 0.16 -42.18
C GLU A 204 -0.54 0.74 -41.18
N LEU A 205 -1.79 0.90 -41.62
CA LEU A 205 -2.89 1.46 -40.82
C LEU A 205 -4.09 0.52 -40.88
N TRP A 206 -4.36 -0.19 -39.79
CA TRP A 206 -5.36 -1.25 -39.77
C TRP A 206 -6.69 -0.76 -39.17
N SER A 207 -7.78 -1.35 -39.67
CA SER A 207 -9.12 -1.16 -39.13
C SER A 207 -9.86 -2.50 -39.04
N ALA A 208 -10.59 -2.68 -37.94
CA ALA A 208 -11.41 -3.87 -37.70
C ALA A 208 -12.60 -3.96 -38.66
N ALA A 209 -13.03 -5.19 -38.98
CA ALA A 209 -14.08 -5.46 -39.96
C ALA A 209 -15.44 -4.79 -39.65
N PRO A 210 -16.20 -4.33 -40.67
CA PRO A 210 -17.48 -3.64 -40.45
C PRO A 210 -18.54 -4.56 -39.82
N GLY A 211 -18.91 -4.29 -38.56
CA GLY A 211 -20.06 -4.94 -37.89
C GLY A 211 -19.79 -5.42 -36.47
N ALA A 212 -18.52 -5.60 -36.08
CA ALA A 212 -18.14 -6.04 -34.73
C ALA A 212 -18.72 -5.08 -33.66
N PRO A 213 -19.42 -5.59 -32.62
CA PRO A 213 -20.03 -4.75 -31.61
C PRO A 213 -18.96 -4.09 -30.74
N SER A 214 -19.19 -2.83 -30.37
CA SER A 214 -18.29 -2.10 -29.47
C SER A 214 -18.41 -2.57 -28.02
N ALA A 215 -17.32 -2.49 -27.26
CA ALA A 215 -17.29 -2.88 -25.86
C ALA A 215 -18.25 -2.03 -25.00
N PRO A 216 -18.95 -2.62 -24.00
CA PRO A 216 -19.77 -1.85 -23.06
C PRO A 216 -18.91 -0.89 -22.25
N GLY A 217 -19.33 0.38 -22.21
CA GLY A 217 -18.68 1.42 -21.41
C GLY A 217 -19.26 1.48 -19.99
N ASP A 218 -18.59 2.25 -19.12
CA ASP A 218 -19.14 2.74 -17.85
C ASP A 218 -19.81 1.66 -16.96
N LEU A 219 -19.24 0.44 -16.92
CA LEU A 219 -19.73 -0.61 -16.03
C LEU A 219 -19.66 -0.13 -14.57
N THR A 220 -20.75 -0.34 -13.84
CA THR A 220 -20.87 -0.22 -12.39
C THR A 220 -21.42 -1.51 -11.80
N ALA A 221 -21.13 -1.76 -10.52
CA ALA A 221 -21.61 -2.92 -9.78
C ALA A 221 -21.93 -2.51 -8.34
N SER A 222 -23.20 -2.31 -8.00
CA SER A 222 -23.67 -1.92 -6.65
C SER A 222 -24.42 -3.06 -5.97
N LEU A 223 -24.85 -2.87 -4.71
CA LEU A 223 -25.83 -3.77 -4.08
C LEU A 223 -27.28 -3.34 -4.35
N ASP A 224 -28.18 -4.32 -4.34
CA ASP A 224 -29.65 -4.21 -4.45
C ASP A 224 -30.31 -5.12 -3.39
N GLY A 225 -29.89 -4.96 -2.14
CA GLY A 225 -30.25 -5.83 -1.02
C GLY A 225 -29.08 -6.67 -0.51
N GLU A 226 -29.33 -7.52 0.48
CA GLU A 226 -28.27 -8.14 1.30
C GLU A 226 -27.43 -9.21 0.58
N ALA A 227 -27.94 -9.78 -0.52
CA ALA A 227 -27.30 -10.84 -1.29
C ALA A 227 -27.46 -10.66 -2.81
N THR A 228 -27.71 -9.43 -3.28
CA THR A 228 -27.97 -9.12 -4.70
C THR A 228 -27.07 -8.00 -5.18
N GLY A 229 -26.34 -8.23 -6.26
CA GLY A 229 -25.60 -7.21 -6.99
C GLY A 229 -26.43 -6.65 -8.15
N LEU A 230 -26.44 -5.34 -8.34
CA LEU A 230 -26.96 -4.67 -9.53
C LEU A 230 -25.77 -4.19 -10.37
N LEU A 231 -25.66 -4.75 -11.57
CA LEU A 231 -24.73 -4.29 -12.60
C LEU A 231 -25.46 -3.31 -13.52
N GLN A 232 -24.81 -2.21 -13.91
CA GLN A 232 -25.31 -1.30 -14.94
C GLN A 232 -24.17 -0.90 -15.87
N TRP A 233 -24.43 -0.69 -17.15
CA TRP A 233 -23.41 -0.29 -18.12
C TRP A 233 -23.97 0.65 -19.19
N LYS A 234 -23.07 1.42 -19.80
CA LYS A 234 -23.37 2.15 -21.02
C LYS A 234 -23.24 1.20 -22.21
N ASP A 235 -24.32 1.11 -22.95
CA ASP A 235 -24.32 0.50 -24.27
C ASP A 235 -23.47 1.35 -25.23
N GLY A 236 -22.37 0.76 -25.72
CA GLY A 236 -21.45 1.39 -26.65
C GLY A 236 -21.68 0.99 -28.11
N SER A 237 -22.59 0.06 -28.36
CA SER A 237 -22.77 -0.61 -29.64
C SER A 237 -24.09 -0.22 -30.31
N GLY A 238 -24.19 -0.49 -31.62
CA GLY A 238 -25.45 -0.44 -32.37
C GLY A 238 -25.81 -1.75 -33.08
N THR A 239 -24.86 -2.70 -33.17
CA THR A 239 -24.92 -3.95 -33.95
C THR A 239 -24.99 -5.21 -33.10
N GLU A 240 -25.12 -5.06 -31.78
CA GLU A 240 -25.18 -6.15 -30.81
C GLU A 240 -26.55 -6.86 -30.82
N THR A 241 -26.53 -8.18 -30.68
CA THR A 241 -27.70 -9.03 -30.42
C THR A 241 -27.93 -9.25 -28.92
N GLY A 242 -26.90 -9.03 -28.09
CA GLY A 242 -27.01 -9.11 -26.64
C GLY A 242 -25.69 -8.84 -25.93
N PHE A 243 -25.67 -9.06 -24.62
CA PHE A 243 -24.50 -8.94 -23.77
C PHE A 243 -24.24 -10.21 -22.98
N ARG A 244 -22.97 -10.55 -22.79
CA ARG A 244 -22.49 -11.60 -21.88
C ARG A 244 -21.97 -10.97 -20.59
N ILE A 245 -22.49 -11.41 -19.45
CA ILE A 245 -22.06 -11.01 -18.12
C ILE A 245 -21.19 -12.13 -17.52
N GLU A 246 -19.99 -11.79 -17.09
CA GLU A 246 -19.07 -12.72 -16.42
C GLU A 246 -18.66 -12.20 -15.04
N ARG A 247 -18.40 -13.16 -14.14
CA ARG A 247 -18.01 -12.92 -12.75
C ARG A 247 -16.87 -13.84 -12.34
N ALA A 248 -15.88 -13.31 -11.64
CA ALA A 248 -14.88 -14.05 -10.89
C ALA A 248 -15.12 -13.89 -9.37
N GLN A 249 -14.67 -14.85 -8.58
CA GLN A 249 -14.72 -14.84 -7.11
C GLN A 249 -13.29 -14.84 -6.55
N ASP A 250 -12.94 -13.87 -5.71
CA ASP A 250 -11.65 -13.76 -5.01
C ASP A 250 -10.40 -13.91 -5.93
N GLY A 251 -10.50 -13.41 -7.16
CA GLY A 251 -9.39 -13.47 -8.14
C GLY A 251 -9.28 -14.78 -8.93
N SER A 252 -10.25 -15.69 -8.80
CA SER A 252 -10.39 -16.85 -9.69
C SER A 252 -10.66 -16.46 -11.16
N ALA A 253 -10.68 -17.45 -12.07
CA ALA A 253 -11.05 -17.23 -13.45
C ALA A 253 -12.50 -16.71 -13.58
N PHE A 254 -12.74 -15.82 -14.54
CA PHE A 254 -14.09 -15.34 -14.85
C PHE A 254 -14.94 -16.47 -15.45
N ALA A 255 -16.15 -16.65 -14.92
CA ALA A 255 -17.18 -17.53 -15.45
C ALA A 255 -18.40 -16.71 -15.90
N GLN A 256 -19.06 -17.14 -16.97
CA GLN A 256 -20.33 -16.53 -17.39
C GLN A 256 -21.43 -16.80 -16.34
N ILE A 257 -22.08 -15.74 -15.89
CA ILE A 257 -23.21 -15.82 -14.95
C ILE A 257 -24.56 -15.48 -15.59
N GLY A 258 -24.55 -14.89 -16.79
CA GLY A 258 -25.78 -14.59 -17.51
C GLY A 258 -25.53 -13.99 -18.89
N THR A 259 -26.62 -13.88 -19.64
CA THR A 259 -26.74 -13.11 -20.88
C THR A 259 -28.00 -12.28 -20.83
N VAL A 260 -28.02 -11.16 -21.54
CA VAL A 260 -29.22 -10.32 -21.72
C VAL A 260 -29.33 -9.86 -23.17
N ASP A 261 -30.54 -9.53 -23.60
CA ASP A 261 -30.85 -9.13 -24.98
C ASP A 261 -30.22 -7.78 -25.36
N ALA A 262 -30.15 -7.51 -26.67
CA ALA A 262 -29.70 -6.23 -27.24
C ALA A 262 -30.34 -5.02 -26.53
N ARG A 263 -29.59 -3.91 -26.45
CA ARG A 263 -29.98 -2.67 -25.75
C ARG A 263 -30.28 -2.79 -24.25
N THR A 264 -30.13 -3.96 -23.62
CA THR A 264 -30.20 -4.09 -22.17
C THR A 264 -28.98 -3.44 -21.50
N ARG A 265 -29.19 -2.69 -20.42
CA ARG A 265 -28.16 -1.89 -19.73
C ARG A 265 -27.96 -2.23 -18.25
N SER A 266 -28.55 -3.33 -17.79
CA SER A 266 -28.45 -3.75 -16.40
C SER A 266 -28.66 -5.25 -16.22
N PHE A 267 -28.06 -5.82 -15.18
CA PHE A 267 -28.21 -7.21 -14.76
C PHE A 267 -28.27 -7.31 -13.24
N ARG A 268 -29.07 -8.25 -12.69
CA ARG A 268 -29.12 -8.52 -11.25
C ARG A 268 -28.54 -9.89 -10.95
N ASP A 269 -27.47 -9.93 -10.17
CA ASP A 269 -26.79 -11.16 -9.73
C ASP A 269 -27.19 -11.49 -8.29
N GLN A 270 -27.75 -12.69 -8.05
CA GLN A 270 -28.37 -13.07 -6.78
C GLN A 270 -27.57 -14.17 -6.06
N GLY A 271 -27.78 -14.28 -4.74
CA GLY A 271 -27.15 -15.32 -3.92
C GLY A 271 -25.69 -15.02 -3.54
N LEU A 272 -25.30 -13.74 -3.56
CA LEU A 272 -23.98 -13.29 -3.17
C LEU A 272 -23.74 -13.51 -1.67
N LYS A 273 -22.55 -14.01 -1.33
CA LYS A 273 -22.10 -14.29 0.04
C LYS A 273 -21.21 -13.18 0.58
N ALA A 274 -21.36 -12.89 1.88
CA ALA A 274 -20.44 -12.04 2.63
C ALA A 274 -19.01 -12.63 2.69
N GLY A 275 -18.01 -11.74 2.82
CA GLY A 275 -16.58 -12.04 2.81
C GLY A 275 -15.93 -12.04 1.42
N VAL A 276 -16.70 -12.41 0.39
CA VAL A 276 -16.23 -12.65 -0.99
C VAL A 276 -16.11 -11.36 -1.80
N ARG A 277 -15.03 -11.23 -2.59
CA ARG A 277 -14.88 -10.24 -3.67
C ARG A 277 -15.42 -10.83 -4.97
N TYR A 278 -16.42 -10.20 -5.56
CA TYR A 278 -16.94 -10.53 -6.88
C TYR A 278 -16.42 -9.51 -7.89
N SER A 279 -15.67 -9.97 -8.90
CA SER A 279 -15.21 -9.12 -10.01
C SER A 279 -16.07 -9.37 -11.23
N TYR A 280 -16.65 -8.34 -11.82
CA TYR A 280 -17.53 -8.39 -12.99
C TYR A 280 -16.89 -7.80 -14.23
N ARG A 281 -17.27 -8.35 -15.39
CA ARG A 281 -17.02 -7.75 -16.71
C ARG A 281 -18.18 -8.08 -17.65
N VAL A 282 -18.50 -7.17 -18.56
CA VAL A 282 -19.58 -7.34 -19.54
C VAL A 282 -19.01 -7.13 -20.94
N ARG A 283 -19.45 -7.91 -21.92
CA ARG A 283 -19.13 -7.69 -23.34
C ARG A 283 -20.39 -7.80 -24.20
N ALA A 284 -20.44 -7.06 -25.29
CA ALA A 284 -21.47 -7.19 -26.31
C ALA A 284 -21.20 -8.44 -27.18
N VAL A 285 -22.23 -8.91 -27.86
CA VAL A 285 -22.22 -10.08 -28.76
C VAL A 285 -22.92 -9.68 -30.05
N GLY A 286 -22.31 -9.95 -31.21
CA GLY A 286 -22.82 -9.57 -32.53
C GLY A 286 -23.83 -10.55 -33.13
N THR A 287 -24.18 -10.35 -34.40
CA THR A 287 -25.10 -11.22 -35.15
C THR A 287 -24.62 -12.65 -35.31
N ASP A 288 -23.30 -12.84 -35.38
CA ASP A 288 -22.64 -14.12 -35.67
C ASP A 288 -22.03 -14.76 -34.41
N GLY A 289 -22.37 -14.23 -33.23
CA GLY A 289 -21.80 -14.64 -31.95
C GLY A 289 -20.46 -13.98 -31.61
N GLU A 290 -19.91 -13.18 -32.52
CA GLU A 290 -18.64 -12.48 -32.34
C GLU A 290 -18.68 -11.53 -31.13
N PRO A 291 -17.74 -11.66 -30.18
CA PRO A 291 -17.73 -10.86 -28.97
C PRO A 291 -16.98 -9.53 -29.15
N SER A 292 -17.48 -8.48 -28.51
CA SER A 292 -16.67 -7.28 -28.28
C SER A 292 -15.53 -7.57 -27.31
N GLY A 293 -14.59 -6.63 -27.20
CA GLY A 293 -13.77 -6.50 -25.99
C GLY A 293 -14.65 -6.37 -24.73
N TYR A 294 -14.12 -6.74 -23.57
CA TYR A 294 -14.84 -6.56 -22.31
C TYR A 294 -14.80 -5.10 -21.86
N SER A 295 -15.85 -4.69 -21.12
CA SER A 295 -15.83 -3.51 -20.27
C SER A 295 -14.65 -3.55 -19.29
N PRO A 296 -14.23 -2.40 -18.72
CA PRO A 296 -13.39 -2.38 -17.53
C PRO A 296 -13.96 -3.30 -16.44
N VAL A 297 -13.09 -4.01 -15.72
CA VAL A 297 -13.48 -4.87 -14.61
C VAL A 297 -14.00 -4.01 -13.45
N ARG A 298 -15.04 -4.50 -12.76
CA ARG A 298 -15.65 -3.85 -11.60
C ARG A 298 -15.84 -4.80 -10.45
N ASP A 299 -15.41 -4.41 -9.27
CA ASP A 299 -15.54 -5.21 -8.08
C ASP A 299 -16.78 -4.83 -7.26
N LEU A 300 -17.38 -5.84 -6.66
CA LEU A 300 -18.40 -5.76 -5.63
C LEU A 300 -17.94 -6.62 -4.46
N ARG A 301 -17.90 -6.07 -3.26
CA ARG A 301 -17.56 -6.82 -2.05
C ARG A 301 -18.72 -6.73 -1.06
N ILE A 302 -19.17 -7.89 -0.59
CA ILE A 302 -20.13 -7.94 0.52
C ILE A 302 -19.31 -8.15 1.79
N GLY A 303 -19.25 -7.15 2.66
CA GLY A 303 -18.51 -7.24 3.90
C GLY A 303 -18.92 -6.16 4.88
N VAL A 304 -18.55 -6.37 6.15
CA VAL A 304 -18.53 -5.31 7.16
C VAL A 304 -17.36 -4.38 6.84
N ALA A 305 -17.65 -3.31 6.10
CA ALA A 305 -16.72 -2.21 5.92
C ALA A 305 -16.68 -1.37 7.21
N ASP A 306 -15.54 -0.73 7.48
CA ASP A 306 -15.62 0.53 8.20
C ASP A 306 -16.16 1.59 7.26
N ILE A 307 -17.24 2.24 7.66
CA ILE A 307 -17.97 3.20 6.84
C ILE A 307 -17.37 4.58 6.99
N THR A 308 -16.61 4.83 8.06
CA THR A 308 -15.78 6.03 8.23
C THR A 308 -14.50 6.00 7.37
N ASP A 309 -14.02 4.82 6.96
CA ASP A 309 -12.91 4.65 5.99
C ASP A 309 -13.34 4.91 4.52
N LEU A 310 -14.65 4.89 4.23
CA LEU A 310 -15.17 5.10 2.87
C LEU A 310 -15.16 6.59 2.49
N PRO A 311 -15.33 6.95 1.20
CA PRO A 311 -15.54 8.33 0.81
C PRO A 311 -16.76 8.98 1.51
N GLY A 312 -16.52 10.13 2.14
CA GLY A 312 -17.48 10.85 2.95
C GLY A 312 -16.88 12.09 3.60
N THR A 313 -17.70 12.80 4.37
CA THR A 313 -17.29 13.99 5.13
C THR A 313 -17.70 13.85 6.60
N VAL A 314 -16.71 13.86 7.50
CA VAL A 314 -16.93 14.09 8.92
C VAL A 314 -17.11 15.58 9.20
N THR A 315 -17.88 15.93 10.23
CA THR A 315 -18.11 17.29 10.74
C THR A 315 -18.41 17.21 12.24
N ASP A 316 -18.16 18.28 12.99
CA ASP A 316 -18.54 18.40 14.40
C ASP A 316 -19.42 19.64 14.67
N GLN A 317 -19.91 19.73 15.91
CA GLN A 317 -20.75 20.84 16.37
C GLN A 317 -20.07 22.21 16.33
N HIS A 318 -18.73 22.28 16.36
CA HIS A 318 -17.98 23.52 16.53
C HIS A 318 -17.12 23.90 15.31
N GLY A 319 -17.01 23.03 14.30
CA GLY A 319 -16.15 23.25 13.14
C GLY A 319 -14.68 23.31 13.51
N LYS A 320 -14.22 22.37 14.35
CA LYS A 320 -12.83 22.36 14.84
C LYS A 320 -11.92 21.61 13.87
N ASP A 321 -10.85 22.28 13.43
CA ASP A 321 -9.84 21.73 12.51
C ASP A 321 -8.46 21.55 13.18
N GLY A 322 -7.54 20.90 12.48
CA GLY A 322 -6.11 20.83 12.85
C GLY A 322 -5.70 19.60 13.66
N ALA A 323 -4.76 19.78 14.58
CA ALA A 323 -4.15 18.69 15.36
C ALA A 323 -5.12 17.94 16.28
N GLU A 324 -6.24 18.58 16.64
CA GLU A 324 -7.31 18.02 17.46
C GLU A 324 -8.71 18.22 16.84
N GLY A 325 -8.75 18.31 15.50
CA GLY A 325 -9.97 18.58 14.74
C GLY A 325 -10.91 17.39 14.63
N HIS A 326 -12.09 17.59 14.04
CA HIS A 326 -13.11 16.56 13.86
C HIS A 326 -12.65 15.40 12.95
N ASP A 327 -11.67 15.63 12.09
CA ASP A 327 -10.99 14.60 11.31
C ASP A 327 -10.34 13.52 12.18
N ARG A 328 -9.90 13.90 13.39
CA ARG A 328 -9.18 13.07 14.37
C ARG A 328 -10.08 12.15 15.19
N SER A 329 -11.36 12.03 14.82
CA SER A 329 -12.25 11.01 15.39
C SER A 329 -12.52 9.86 14.42
N VAL A 330 -11.91 9.89 13.23
CA VAL A 330 -12.12 8.93 12.14
C VAL A 330 -10.84 8.74 11.29
N ASP A 331 -9.65 9.02 11.83
CA ASP A 331 -8.37 8.91 11.08
C ASP A 331 -7.66 7.56 11.23
N ASN A 332 -8.40 6.58 11.78
CA ASN A 332 -7.98 5.21 12.06
C ASN A 332 -6.72 5.15 12.94
N SER A 333 -6.59 6.11 13.84
CA SER A 333 -5.45 6.24 14.76
C SER A 333 -5.91 6.47 16.19
N PRO A 334 -5.71 5.50 17.12
CA PRO A 334 -6.00 5.74 18.52
C PRO A 334 -5.08 6.81 19.15
N TYR A 335 -4.05 7.27 18.42
CA TYR A 335 -3.01 8.19 18.90
C TYR A 335 -3.28 9.66 18.58
N THR A 336 -4.22 9.94 17.66
CA THR A 336 -4.76 11.28 17.51
C THR A 336 -6.04 11.41 18.35
N LYS A 337 -6.64 12.61 18.42
CA LYS A 337 -7.89 12.81 19.15
C LYS A 337 -8.70 13.97 18.58
N TYR A 338 -10.01 13.83 18.58
CA TYR A 338 -10.91 14.98 18.56
C TYR A 338 -11.05 15.54 19.99
N LEU A 339 -11.13 16.87 20.13
CA LEU A 339 -11.42 17.54 21.41
C LEU A 339 -12.43 18.69 21.20
N GLY A 340 -13.71 18.40 21.45
CA GLY A 340 -14.83 19.34 21.41
C GLY A 340 -14.94 20.24 22.64
N ARG A 341 -15.57 21.41 22.49
CA ARG A 341 -15.76 22.39 23.58
C ARG A 341 -17.08 22.12 24.31
N GLY A 342 -17.01 21.90 25.62
CA GLY A 342 -18.17 21.62 26.47
C GLY A 342 -18.27 20.16 26.93
N THR A 343 -19.20 19.90 27.84
CA THR A 343 -19.52 18.56 28.37
C THR A 343 -20.29 17.69 27.38
N SER A 344 -20.78 18.27 26.29
CA SER A 344 -21.54 17.63 25.23
C SER A 344 -21.09 18.17 23.87
N THR A 345 -21.24 17.35 22.83
CA THR A 345 -20.89 17.68 21.44
C THR A 345 -21.55 16.64 20.53
N TRP A 346 -21.61 16.90 19.23
CA TRP A 346 -21.87 15.84 18.25
C TRP A 346 -20.74 15.74 17.23
N LEU A 347 -20.52 14.52 16.76
CA LEU A 347 -19.76 14.20 15.55
C LEU A 347 -20.73 13.62 14.53
N GLN A 348 -20.58 14.00 13.27
CA GLN A 348 -21.47 13.58 12.18
C GLN A 348 -20.65 13.12 10.98
N TYR A 349 -20.92 11.90 10.53
CA TYR A 349 -20.36 11.34 9.31
C TYR A 349 -21.42 11.31 8.21
N ARG A 350 -21.15 11.97 7.09
CA ARG A 350 -21.94 11.89 5.86
C ARG A 350 -21.23 10.98 4.85
N THR A 351 -21.89 9.91 4.47
CA THR A 351 -21.46 9.01 3.39
C THR A 351 -21.84 9.56 2.01
N GLU A 352 -21.07 9.22 0.96
CA GLU A 352 -21.44 9.57 -0.42
C GLU A 352 -22.76 8.90 -0.86
N GLY A 353 -23.06 7.70 -0.33
CA GLY A 353 -24.29 6.95 -0.61
C GLY A 353 -24.79 6.19 0.63
N ARG A 354 -26.09 5.92 0.67
CA ARG A 354 -26.74 5.29 1.85
C ARG A 354 -26.08 3.97 2.23
N SER A 355 -25.88 3.80 3.53
CA SER A 355 -25.21 2.66 4.13
C SER A 355 -26.04 2.09 5.28
N LYS A 356 -25.85 0.81 5.65
CA LYS A 356 -26.46 0.12 6.79
C LYS A 356 -25.36 -0.27 7.77
N VAL A 357 -25.06 0.64 8.70
CA VAL A 357 -24.27 0.37 9.91
C VAL A 357 -24.98 -0.70 10.74
N THR A 358 -24.23 -1.69 11.21
CA THR A 358 -24.68 -2.81 12.06
C THR A 358 -24.04 -2.81 13.43
N SER A 359 -22.89 -2.16 13.59
CA SER A 359 -22.20 -1.93 14.86
C SER A 359 -21.32 -0.69 14.76
N TYR A 360 -20.86 -0.16 15.89
CA TYR A 360 -19.93 0.97 15.92
C TYR A 360 -18.94 0.81 17.09
N THR A 361 -17.84 1.55 17.05
CA THR A 361 -16.88 1.59 18.16
C THR A 361 -16.65 3.02 18.64
N VAL A 362 -16.26 3.19 19.91
CA VAL A 362 -15.81 4.47 20.47
C VAL A 362 -14.55 4.20 21.28
N THR A 363 -13.50 4.99 21.06
CA THR A 363 -12.17 4.81 21.68
C THR A 363 -11.78 6.02 22.52
N SER A 364 -11.41 5.82 23.78
CA SER A 364 -10.92 6.91 24.64
C SER A 364 -9.60 7.50 24.11
N ALA A 365 -9.40 8.82 24.26
CA ALA A 365 -8.18 9.51 23.80
C ALA A 365 -6.96 9.26 24.73
N ASN A 366 -6.02 10.21 24.81
CA ASN A 366 -4.87 10.17 25.73
C ASN A 366 -4.97 11.09 26.97
N ASP A 367 -5.53 12.32 26.89
CA ASP A 367 -5.37 13.33 27.96
C ASP A 367 -5.93 12.91 29.34
N ALA A 368 -7.25 13.00 29.54
CA ALA A 368 -7.87 12.94 30.87
C ALA A 368 -9.24 12.24 30.83
N ALA A 369 -9.48 11.31 31.77
CA ALA A 369 -10.65 10.42 31.74
C ALA A 369 -11.97 11.16 31.99
N ASP A 370 -11.90 12.32 32.66
CA ASP A 370 -13.04 13.22 32.90
C ASP A 370 -13.66 13.79 31.61
N ARG A 371 -12.88 13.80 30.51
CA ARG A 371 -13.28 14.26 29.17
C ARG A 371 -13.87 13.19 28.25
N ASP A 372 -13.74 11.92 28.58
CA ASP A 372 -14.15 10.84 27.69
C ASP A 372 -15.70 10.77 27.59
N PRO A 373 -16.28 10.21 26.51
CA PRO A 373 -17.73 10.21 26.35
C PRO A 373 -18.39 9.27 27.36
N ARG A 374 -19.40 9.74 28.09
CA ARG A 374 -20.12 8.95 29.10
C ARG A 374 -21.49 8.50 28.61
N ASP A 375 -22.22 9.45 28.04
CA ASP A 375 -23.59 9.27 27.57
C ASP A 375 -23.69 9.75 26.11
N TRP A 376 -24.28 8.95 25.23
CA TRP A 376 -24.50 9.34 23.83
C TRP A 376 -25.65 8.58 23.17
N VAL A 377 -26.12 9.13 22.05
CA VAL A 377 -27.07 8.46 21.14
C VAL A 377 -26.44 8.39 19.76
N LEU A 378 -26.31 7.18 19.20
CA LEU A 378 -26.02 7.02 17.78
C LEU A 378 -27.32 7.21 17.00
N ARG A 379 -27.29 8.08 15.99
CA ARG A 379 -28.46 8.40 15.16
C ARG A 379 -28.16 8.23 13.67
N GLY A 380 -29.18 7.90 12.89
CA GLY A 380 -29.13 7.83 11.43
C GLY A 380 -30.12 8.81 10.79
N SER A 381 -29.75 9.40 9.66
CA SER A 381 -30.61 10.28 8.85
C SER A 381 -30.37 10.10 7.34
N ASN A 382 -31.35 10.46 6.51
CA ASN A 382 -31.22 10.49 5.06
C ASN A 382 -31.24 11.92 4.47
N ASP A 383 -31.45 12.94 5.30
CA ASP A 383 -31.55 14.36 4.92
C ASP A 383 -30.72 15.30 5.82
N GLY A 384 -30.00 14.75 6.81
CA GLY A 384 -29.22 15.49 7.80
C GLY A 384 -30.05 16.24 8.85
N SER A 385 -31.38 16.18 8.78
CA SER A 385 -32.30 17.00 9.58
C SER A 385 -33.27 16.15 10.42
N ASN A 386 -33.82 15.08 9.85
CA ASN A 386 -34.70 14.12 10.51
C ASN A 386 -33.88 12.90 10.94
N TRP A 387 -33.81 12.66 12.26
CA TRP A 387 -32.90 11.68 12.87
C TRP A 387 -33.65 10.55 13.56
N THR A 388 -33.33 9.30 13.19
CA THR A 388 -33.75 8.10 13.91
C THR A 388 -32.66 7.69 14.91
N ALA A 389 -33.02 7.44 16.17
CA ALA A 389 -32.08 6.85 17.14
C ALA A 389 -31.85 5.36 16.80
N LEU A 390 -30.58 4.95 16.75
CA LEU A 390 -30.16 3.59 16.41
C LEU A 390 -29.62 2.83 17.62
N ASP A 391 -28.98 3.55 18.54
CA ASP A 391 -28.51 3.04 19.83
C ASP A 391 -28.38 4.19 20.84
N SER A 392 -28.46 3.87 22.13
CA SER A 392 -28.34 4.82 23.22
C SER A 392 -27.49 4.21 24.34
N ARG A 393 -26.44 4.91 24.74
CA ARG A 393 -25.55 4.50 25.83
C ARG A 393 -25.52 5.56 26.91
N THR A 394 -25.50 5.10 28.15
CA THR A 394 -25.38 5.94 29.35
C THR A 394 -24.39 5.29 30.32
N GLY A 395 -23.80 6.10 31.19
CA GLY A 395 -22.91 5.65 32.27
C GLY A 395 -21.68 4.89 31.78
N GLN A 396 -21.26 5.05 30.52
CA GLN A 396 -20.10 4.36 29.98
C GLN A 396 -18.85 4.89 30.69
N GLN A 397 -17.99 3.98 31.17
CA GLN A 397 -16.74 4.30 31.85
C GLN A 397 -15.57 3.72 31.05
N PHE A 398 -14.62 4.54 30.62
CA PHE A 398 -13.38 4.02 30.04
C PHE A 398 -12.38 3.76 31.17
N THR A 399 -11.97 2.51 31.36
CA THR A 399 -11.08 2.12 32.47
C THR A 399 -9.61 2.42 32.18
N ASP A 400 -9.27 2.59 30.90
CA ASP A 400 -7.92 2.77 30.40
C ASP A 400 -7.91 3.84 29.28
N ARG A 401 -6.75 4.45 29.01
CA ARG A 401 -6.55 5.27 27.79
C ARG A 401 -6.52 4.37 26.55
N PHE A 402 -6.92 4.91 25.39
CA PHE A 402 -6.97 4.17 24.13
C PHE A 402 -7.89 2.94 24.14
N GLN A 403 -8.80 2.84 25.12
CA GLN A 403 -9.71 1.70 25.24
C GLN A 403 -10.82 1.83 24.19
N LYS A 404 -10.82 0.92 23.22
CA LYS A 404 -11.90 0.76 22.23
C LYS A 404 -13.06 -0.01 22.84
N LYS A 405 -14.28 0.49 22.70
CA LYS A 405 -15.52 -0.20 23.05
C LYS A 405 -16.39 -0.39 21.82
N SER A 406 -16.93 -1.59 21.66
CA SER A 406 -17.73 -2.00 20.49
C SER A 406 -19.18 -2.25 20.86
N TYR A 407 -20.10 -1.81 20.00
CA TYR A 407 -21.54 -1.84 20.26
C TYR A 407 -22.32 -2.30 19.02
N SER A 408 -23.08 -3.38 19.15
CA SER A 408 -23.97 -3.89 18.09
C SER A 408 -25.33 -3.20 18.10
N LEU A 409 -25.88 -2.94 16.90
CA LEU A 409 -27.20 -2.34 16.72
C LEU A 409 -28.28 -3.41 16.60
N THR A 410 -29.38 -3.25 17.34
CA THR A 410 -30.51 -4.20 17.35
C THR A 410 -31.51 -3.98 16.22
N SER A 411 -31.50 -2.81 15.57
CA SER A 411 -32.40 -2.48 14.46
C SER A 411 -31.69 -1.58 13.43
N PRO A 412 -30.69 -2.13 12.69
CA PRO A 412 -29.91 -1.37 11.71
C PRO A 412 -30.73 -1.03 10.46
N GLY A 413 -30.63 0.22 10.01
CA GLY A 413 -31.31 0.75 8.81
C GLY A 413 -30.36 1.46 7.86
N TYR A 414 -30.84 1.75 6.64
CA TYR A 414 -30.06 2.45 5.61
C TYR A 414 -30.15 3.98 5.75
N TYR A 415 -29.01 4.63 6.01
CA TYR A 415 -28.88 6.07 6.24
C TYR A 415 -27.71 6.66 5.45
N GLN A 416 -27.81 7.94 5.05
CA GLN A 416 -26.70 8.68 4.42
C GLN A 416 -25.84 9.41 5.48
N TYR A 417 -26.46 9.81 6.59
CA TYR A 417 -25.83 10.53 7.68
C TYR A 417 -25.89 9.69 8.94
N TYR A 418 -24.78 9.63 9.66
CA TYR A 418 -24.68 9.07 11.00
C TYR A 418 -24.19 10.15 11.95
N GLN A 419 -24.73 10.19 13.18
CA GLN A 419 -24.32 11.16 14.17
C GLN A 419 -24.13 10.49 15.54
N LEU A 420 -22.94 10.64 16.12
CA LEU A 420 -22.65 10.33 17.50
C LEU A 420 -22.95 11.58 18.33
N ALA A 421 -24.16 11.66 18.87
CA ALA A 421 -24.59 12.78 19.71
C ALA A 421 -24.21 12.51 21.17
N ILE A 422 -23.05 13.03 21.61
CA ILE A 422 -22.52 12.88 22.97
C ILE A 422 -23.24 13.88 23.88
N ALA A 423 -24.04 13.34 24.79
CA ALA A 423 -24.88 14.11 25.72
C ALA A 423 -24.14 14.52 27.00
N ALA A 424 -23.15 13.73 27.44
CA ALA A 424 -22.31 14.04 28.59
C ALA A 424 -20.95 13.33 28.53
N ASN A 425 -19.94 13.96 29.11
CA ASN A 425 -18.70 13.37 29.57
C ASN A 425 -18.74 13.10 31.09
N HIS A 426 -17.58 12.90 31.71
CA HIS A 426 -17.44 12.61 33.14
C HIS A 426 -17.28 13.87 34.04
N GLY A 427 -17.52 15.07 33.50
CA GLY A 427 -17.54 16.33 34.25
C GLY A 427 -16.56 17.40 33.77
N ALA A 428 -15.70 17.11 32.80
CA ALA A 428 -14.77 18.08 32.24
C ALA A 428 -15.46 19.16 31.39
N THR A 429 -14.81 20.32 31.22
CA THR A 429 -15.31 21.41 30.37
C THR A 429 -15.13 21.18 28.86
N SER A 430 -14.65 20.00 28.46
CA SER A 430 -14.38 19.59 27.07
C SER A 430 -14.58 18.09 26.91
N THR A 431 -14.99 17.65 25.72
CA THR A 431 -15.22 16.23 25.41
C THR A 431 -14.22 15.74 24.38
N GLN A 432 -13.67 14.54 24.56
CA GLN A 432 -12.67 13.97 23.65
C GLN A 432 -12.96 12.52 23.27
N LEU A 433 -12.38 12.07 22.16
CA LEU A 433 -12.22 10.66 21.80
C LEU A 433 -11.08 10.53 20.79
N ALA A 434 -10.45 9.36 20.74
CA ALA A 434 -9.49 9.06 19.68
C ALA A 434 -10.19 8.59 18.40
N GLU A 435 -11.13 7.66 18.50
CA GLU A 435 -11.73 7.04 17.31
C GLU A 435 -13.21 6.73 17.48
N TRP A 436 -13.95 6.89 16.38
CA TRP A 436 -15.35 6.52 16.21
C TRP A 436 -15.53 5.80 14.87
N GLU A 437 -15.59 4.47 14.93
CA GLU A 437 -15.74 3.62 13.74
C GLU A 437 -17.21 3.25 13.52
N LEU A 438 -17.64 3.17 12.26
CA LEU A 438 -18.99 2.78 11.89
C LEU A 438 -18.94 1.50 11.06
N ARG A 439 -19.21 0.34 11.65
CA ARG A 439 -19.08 -0.96 10.95
C ARG A 439 -20.41 -1.37 10.30
N GLY A 440 -20.40 -1.71 9.02
CA GLY A 440 -21.62 -2.19 8.33
C GLY A 440 -21.48 -2.42 6.84
N THR A 441 -22.60 -2.41 6.12
CA THR A 441 -22.65 -2.57 4.66
C THR A 441 -22.98 -1.24 3.97
N THR A 442 -22.55 -1.05 2.72
CA THR A 442 -22.83 0.16 1.94
C THR A 442 -23.41 -0.18 0.57
N ASN A 443 -24.21 0.73 0.00
CA ASN A 443 -24.74 0.57 -1.37
C ASN A 443 -23.75 1.02 -2.46
N ILE A 444 -22.56 1.51 -2.10
CA ILE A 444 -21.54 1.96 -3.05
C ILE A 444 -20.79 0.76 -3.64
N ALA A 445 -20.55 0.81 -4.96
CA ALA A 445 -19.59 -0.04 -5.65
C ALA A 445 -18.18 0.19 -5.08
N ALA A 446 -17.70 -0.70 -4.21
CA ALA A 446 -16.44 -0.52 -3.49
C ALA A 446 -15.20 -0.74 -4.37
N SER A 447 -14.91 0.23 -5.24
CA SER A 447 -13.54 0.73 -5.31
C SER A 447 -13.43 1.83 -4.26
N ALA A 448 -12.52 1.69 -3.30
CA ALA A 448 -12.05 2.89 -2.60
C ALA A 448 -11.49 3.86 -3.66
N ALA A 449 -11.60 5.17 -3.45
CA ALA A 449 -10.84 6.10 -4.27
C ALA A 449 -9.34 5.77 -4.11
N VAL A 450 -8.55 5.85 -5.18
CA VAL A 450 -7.10 5.68 -5.06
C VAL A 450 -6.57 6.76 -4.09
N PRO A 451 -5.68 6.43 -3.14
CA PRO A 451 -5.17 7.42 -2.20
C PRO A 451 -4.42 8.57 -2.90
N GLU A 452 -4.37 9.73 -2.25
CA GLU A 452 -3.44 10.79 -2.65
C GLU A 452 -2.01 10.38 -2.29
N ALA A 453 -1.05 10.82 -3.10
CA ALA A 453 0.35 10.58 -2.80
C ALA A 453 0.76 11.37 -1.54
N PRO A 454 1.55 10.79 -0.61
CA PRO A 454 2.18 11.54 0.47
C PRO A 454 2.99 12.72 -0.09
N THR A 455 3.21 13.76 0.72
CA THR A 455 3.92 14.96 0.26
C THR A 455 5.12 15.28 1.15
N ALA A 456 5.99 16.18 0.68
CA ALA A 456 7.17 16.63 1.43
C ALA A 456 8.07 15.50 1.97
N LEU A 457 8.23 14.40 1.22
CA LEU A 457 9.22 13.37 1.56
C LEU A 457 10.62 14.00 1.62
N THR A 458 11.37 13.69 2.68
CA THR A 458 12.77 14.07 2.86
C THR A 458 13.59 12.85 3.27
N ALA A 459 14.91 12.92 3.07
CA ALA A 459 15.87 11.90 3.49
C ALA A 459 17.10 12.57 4.09
N ALA A 460 17.53 12.10 5.27
CA ALA A 460 18.70 12.61 5.98
C ALA A 460 19.55 11.44 6.48
N ALA A 461 20.81 11.38 6.05
CA ALA A 461 21.78 10.43 6.61
C ALA A 461 22.08 10.77 8.07
N ARG A 462 22.17 9.74 8.91
CA ARG A 462 22.45 9.86 10.35
C ARG A 462 23.81 9.31 10.72
N SER A 463 24.14 8.13 10.20
CA SER A 463 25.36 7.38 10.45
C SER A 463 25.97 6.87 9.12
N GLY A 464 26.95 5.98 9.22
CA GLY A 464 27.43 5.19 8.08
C GLY A 464 26.45 4.11 7.59
N ASP A 465 25.41 3.77 8.34
CA ASP A 465 24.50 2.65 8.08
C ASP A 465 23.01 3.00 8.22
N GLN A 466 22.67 4.29 8.37
CA GLN A 466 21.30 4.75 8.60
C GLN A 466 20.93 6.04 7.82
N ILE A 467 19.70 6.04 7.30
CA ILE A 467 19.02 7.23 6.75
C ILE A 467 17.63 7.35 7.40
N SER A 468 17.35 8.48 8.04
CA SER A 468 15.98 8.83 8.46
C SER A 468 15.21 9.44 7.30
N LEU A 469 13.94 9.05 7.17
CA LEU A 469 12.97 9.60 6.23
C LEU A 469 11.81 10.24 7.01
N SER A 470 11.29 11.35 6.50
CA SER A 470 10.04 11.95 7.00
C SER A 470 9.21 12.51 5.85
N TRP A 471 7.90 12.58 6.02
CA TRP A 471 6.96 13.10 5.03
C TRP A 471 5.70 13.66 5.72
N ALA A 472 4.97 14.53 5.02
CA ALA A 472 3.62 14.90 5.42
C ALA A 472 2.65 13.75 5.06
N GLY A 473 1.70 13.47 5.97
CA GLY A 473 0.78 12.32 5.89
C GLY A 473 -0.02 12.21 4.59
N GLY A 474 -0.47 10.99 4.29
CA GLY A 474 -1.30 10.69 3.11
C GLY A 474 -2.80 10.95 3.33
N SER A 475 -3.61 10.59 2.34
CA SER A 475 -5.07 10.78 2.39
C SER A 475 -5.77 9.84 3.38
N ARG A 476 -6.94 10.25 3.89
CA ARG A 476 -7.70 9.54 4.94
C ARG A 476 -8.11 8.10 4.57
N ASN A 477 -8.32 7.85 3.28
CA ASN A 477 -8.67 6.53 2.73
C ASN A 477 -7.45 5.61 2.52
N GLN A 478 -6.27 5.98 3.04
CA GLN A 478 -5.05 5.18 2.97
C GLN A 478 -5.09 4.01 3.95
N GLN A 479 -4.73 2.81 3.47
CA GLN A 479 -4.64 1.61 4.31
C GLN A 479 -3.19 1.12 4.50
N ALA A 480 -2.26 1.54 3.64
CA ALA A 480 -0.83 1.29 3.78
C ALA A 480 0.02 2.34 3.04
N LEU A 481 1.27 2.49 3.44
CA LEU A 481 2.32 3.12 2.63
C LEU A 481 3.20 2.04 2.01
N ARG A 482 3.68 2.27 0.78
CA ARG A 482 4.79 1.50 0.19
C ARG A 482 5.96 2.42 -0.05
N LEU A 483 6.97 2.26 0.79
CA LEU A 483 8.29 2.86 0.63
C LEU A 483 9.13 1.97 -0.28
N GLU A 484 9.90 2.57 -1.19
CA GLU A 484 10.87 1.87 -2.02
C GLU A 484 12.23 2.54 -1.97
N ARG A 485 13.27 1.72 -2.14
CA ARG A 485 14.68 2.13 -2.11
C ARG A 485 15.42 1.64 -3.34
N SER A 486 16.33 2.46 -3.84
CA SER A 486 17.23 2.13 -4.95
C SER A 486 18.63 2.70 -4.69
N GLU A 487 19.69 1.98 -5.05
CA GLU A 487 21.08 2.49 -4.96
C GLU A 487 21.45 3.35 -6.18
N ASN A 488 20.85 3.10 -7.36
CA ASN A 488 21.12 3.83 -8.60
C ASN A 488 19.98 4.78 -9.03
N GLY A 489 18.82 4.73 -8.36
CA GLY A 489 17.65 5.56 -8.66
C GLY A 489 16.74 5.01 -9.77
N THR A 490 17.15 3.93 -10.44
CA THR A 490 16.35 3.25 -11.49
C THR A 490 15.80 1.91 -11.00
N ASP A 491 16.58 1.17 -10.21
CA ASP A 491 16.29 -0.22 -9.86
C ASP A 491 15.75 -0.30 -8.43
N TRP A 492 14.43 -0.44 -8.30
CA TRP A 492 13.70 -0.36 -7.04
C TRP A 492 13.57 -1.74 -6.38
N ASN A 493 14.72 -2.36 -6.13
CA ASN A 493 14.84 -3.76 -5.71
C ASN A 493 14.49 -4.02 -4.23
N TRP A 494 14.25 -2.97 -3.45
CA TRP A 494 13.79 -3.06 -2.07
C TRP A 494 12.50 -2.25 -1.87
N SER A 495 11.55 -2.83 -1.14
CA SER A 495 10.32 -2.16 -0.74
C SER A 495 9.87 -2.58 0.66
N LYS A 496 9.30 -1.65 1.42
CA LYS A 496 8.67 -1.92 2.72
C LYS A 496 7.25 -1.36 2.76
N THR A 497 6.32 -2.16 3.24
CA THR A 497 4.97 -1.72 3.57
C THR A 497 4.99 -1.14 4.99
N LEU A 498 4.45 0.06 5.19
CA LEU A 498 4.33 0.70 6.50
C LEU A 498 2.84 0.91 6.83
N PRO A 499 2.45 0.96 8.13
CA PRO A 499 1.09 1.25 8.57
C PRO A 499 0.55 2.59 8.03
N PRO A 500 -0.78 2.76 7.93
CA PRO A 500 -1.39 4.05 7.66
C PRO A 500 -1.03 5.08 8.75
N ALA A 501 -1.20 6.37 8.47
CA ALA A 501 -0.84 7.49 9.34
C ALA A 501 0.65 7.58 9.80
N THR A 502 1.54 6.70 9.35
CA THR A 502 2.99 6.84 9.55
C THR A 502 3.50 8.09 8.80
N THR A 503 4.34 8.90 9.44
CA THR A 503 4.95 10.14 8.89
C THR A 503 6.49 10.15 8.89
N GLY A 504 7.11 9.08 9.39
CA GLY A 504 8.56 8.89 9.33
C GLY A 504 8.97 7.42 9.34
N TYR A 505 10.18 7.14 8.85
CA TYR A 505 10.78 5.81 8.85
C TYR A 505 12.30 5.91 8.89
N THR A 506 12.96 5.12 9.73
CA THR A 506 14.41 5.02 9.78
C THR A 506 14.86 3.76 9.04
N ASP A 507 15.62 3.95 7.95
CA ASP A 507 16.17 2.86 7.17
C ASP A 507 17.57 2.48 7.68
N LEU A 508 17.80 1.18 7.84
CA LEU A 508 18.82 0.60 8.71
C LEU A 508 19.67 -0.45 7.98
N GLY A 509 20.90 -0.67 8.44
CA GLY A 509 21.80 -1.67 7.87
C GLY A 509 22.29 -1.32 6.46
N LEU A 510 22.40 -0.02 6.17
CA LEU A 510 22.87 0.51 4.89
C LEU A 510 24.39 0.38 4.76
N ARG A 511 24.89 0.43 3.53
CA ARG A 511 26.34 0.44 3.27
C ARG A 511 26.88 1.85 3.49
N GLU A 512 28.09 1.99 4.05
CA GLU A 512 28.71 3.32 4.23
C GLU A 512 29.03 3.99 2.90
N LYS A 513 29.09 5.34 2.92
CA LYS A 513 29.43 6.21 1.78
C LYS A 513 28.62 5.91 0.51
N THR A 514 27.39 5.41 0.67
CA THR A 514 26.53 4.93 -0.42
C THR A 514 25.30 5.81 -0.53
N THR A 515 24.99 6.26 -1.74
CA THR A 515 23.80 7.07 -2.02
C THR A 515 22.58 6.15 -2.17
N TYR A 516 21.56 6.39 -1.37
CA TYR A 516 20.27 5.72 -1.47
C TYR A 516 19.19 6.70 -1.92
N HIS A 517 18.38 6.24 -2.87
CA HIS A 517 17.24 6.94 -3.45
C HIS A 517 15.95 6.36 -2.87
N TYR A 518 15.00 7.21 -2.50
CA TYR A 518 13.74 6.81 -1.89
C TYR A 518 12.55 7.43 -2.61
N ARG A 519 11.49 6.64 -2.73
CA ARG A 519 10.17 7.10 -3.15
C ARG A 519 9.09 6.40 -2.34
N LEU A 520 7.98 7.09 -2.12
CA LEU A 520 6.90 6.64 -1.26
C LEU A 520 5.56 6.75 -2.00
N ARG A 521 4.63 5.83 -1.77
CA ARG A 521 3.24 5.96 -2.26
C ARG A 521 2.24 5.44 -1.24
N ALA A 522 1.02 5.94 -1.30
CA ALA A 522 -0.09 5.44 -0.52
C ALA A 522 -0.83 4.31 -1.27
N GLN A 523 -1.43 3.38 -0.52
CA GLN A 523 -2.16 2.23 -1.07
C GLN A 523 -3.42 1.95 -0.26
N ASN A 524 -4.47 1.47 -0.95
CA ASN A 524 -5.67 0.88 -0.37
C ASN A 524 -6.26 -0.17 -1.32
N THR A 525 -7.42 -0.74 -0.95
CA THR A 525 -8.17 -1.69 -1.79
C THR A 525 -8.60 -1.18 -3.17
N GLY A 526 -8.64 0.14 -3.39
CA GLY A 526 -8.92 0.76 -4.69
C GLY A 526 -7.71 0.96 -5.59
N GLY A 527 -6.49 0.86 -5.05
CA GLY A 527 -5.25 0.96 -5.82
C GLY A 527 -4.12 1.64 -5.07
N ALA A 528 -3.12 2.11 -5.81
CA ALA A 528 -1.96 2.81 -5.28
C ALA A 528 -1.82 4.20 -5.91
N SER A 529 -1.48 5.20 -5.11
CA SER A 529 -1.19 6.55 -5.58
C SER A 529 0.01 6.56 -6.54
N PRO A 530 0.21 7.65 -7.31
CA PRO A 530 1.54 7.99 -7.82
C PRO A 530 2.58 7.99 -6.69
N TYR A 531 3.85 7.74 -7.03
CA TYR A 531 4.93 7.93 -6.06
C TYR A 531 5.20 9.42 -5.84
N THR A 532 5.72 9.76 -4.66
CA THR A 532 6.39 11.03 -4.38
C THR A 532 7.51 11.31 -5.39
N PRO A 533 7.95 12.57 -5.53
CA PRO A 533 9.27 12.87 -6.05
C PRO A 533 10.34 12.00 -5.36
N VAL A 534 11.35 11.59 -6.13
CA VAL A 534 12.47 10.81 -5.60
C VAL A 534 13.38 11.73 -4.79
N VAL A 535 13.62 11.38 -3.53
CA VAL A 535 14.67 11.99 -2.71
C VAL A 535 15.89 11.08 -2.63
N ARG A 536 17.03 11.63 -2.20
CA ARG A 536 18.24 10.84 -1.95
C ARG A 536 19.02 11.36 -0.75
N ALA A 537 19.71 10.46 -0.06
CA ALA A 537 20.74 10.80 0.93
C ALA A 537 21.92 9.85 0.76
N THR A 538 23.11 10.27 1.19
CA THR A 538 24.34 9.45 1.15
C THR A 538 24.77 9.19 2.58
N THR A 539 24.90 7.92 2.95
CA THR A 539 25.37 7.52 4.28
C THR A 539 26.76 8.09 4.57
N GLY A 540 27.04 8.34 5.85
CA GLY A 540 28.35 8.79 6.31
C GLY A 540 29.41 7.68 6.24
N SER A 541 30.48 7.82 7.02
CA SER A 541 31.37 6.69 7.29
C SER A 541 30.94 5.95 8.57
N SER A 542 31.15 4.65 8.64
CA SER A 542 31.02 3.86 9.88
C SER A 542 32.28 3.93 10.75
N ALA A 543 33.33 4.62 10.30
CA ALA A 543 34.57 4.81 11.04
C ALA A 543 34.36 5.69 12.27
N LEU A 544 34.56 5.12 13.46
CA LEU A 544 34.45 5.83 14.74
C LEU A 544 35.74 6.58 15.08
N PRO A 545 35.66 7.80 15.62
CA PRO A 545 36.80 8.70 15.77
C PRO A 545 37.84 8.16 16.78
N ALA A 546 39.07 8.69 16.74
CA ALA A 546 40.09 8.31 17.73
C ALA A 546 39.76 8.83 19.13
N THR A 547 39.10 9.99 19.19
CA THR A 547 38.55 10.61 20.41
C THR A 547 37.13 11.06 20.16
N TRP A 548 36.27 10.97 21.17
CA TRP A 548 34.86 11.36 21.09
C TRP A 548 34.55 12.27 22.29
N GLN A 549 33.90 13.40 22.06
CA GLN A 549 33.48 14.31 23.10
C GLN A 549 32.04 13.97 23.47
N GLU A 550 31.80 13.65 24.74
CA GLU A 550 30.44 13.41 25.24
C GLU A 550 29.62 14.69 25.20
N HIS A 551 28.32 14.53 24.94
CA HIS A 551 27.36 15.63 24.83
C HIS A 551 25.94 15.25 25.30
N TRP A 552 25.76 14.07 25.90
CA TRP A 552 24.50 13.56 26.45
C TRP A 552 24.40 13.80 27.95
N LEU A 553 23.18 14.00 28.47
CA LEU A 553 22.91 14.15 29.91
C LEU A 553 23.87 15.17 30.58
N GLU A 554 24.42 14.86 31.75
CA GLU A 554 25.54 15.57 32.40
C GLU A 554 26.95 15.07 31.98
N HIS A 555 27.04 14.19 30.98
CA HIS A 555 28.30 13.64 30.48
C HIS A 555 28.99 14.64 29.55
N ASN A 556 30.29 14.84 29.76
CA ASN A 556 31.10 15.86 29.06
C ASN A 556 32.60 15.50 29.07
N GLN A 557 32.96 14.23 29.20
CA GLN A 557 34.35 13.78 29.16
C GLN A 557 34.86 13.72 27.72
N LEU A 558 36.17 13.92 27.56
CA LEU A 558 36.84 13.57 26.31
C LEU A 558 37.26 12.10 26.37
N LEU A 559 36.56 11.28 25.60
CA LEU A 559 36.80 9.86 25.46
C LEU A 559 37.94 9.59 24.48
N THR A 560 38.77 8.59 24.78
CA THR A 560 39.79 8.05 23.87
C THR A 560 39.47 6.59 23.55
N LYS A 561 39.50 6.24 22.27
CA LYS A 561 39.34 4.85 21.82
C LYS A 561 40.53 4.01 22.27
N VAL A 562 40.28 2.92 23.00
CA VAL A 562 41.29 1.99 23.53
C VAL A 562 41.22 0.58 22.92
N TYR A 563 40.08 0.22 22.33
CA TYR A 563 39.89 -1.03 21.59
C TYR A 563 39.00 -0.81 20.36
N ASP A 564 39.33 -1.47 19.25
CA ASP A 564 38.67 -1.28 17.95
C ASP A 564 38.60 -2.61 17.19
N ALA A 565 37.53 -3.39 17.39
CA ALA A 565 37.27 -4.67 16.71
C ALA A 565 35.92 -4.68 15.97
N ASN A 566 35.76 -5.58 14.99
CA ASN A 566 34.59 -5.64 14.10
C ASN A 566 33.22 -5.74 14.79
N ASP A 567 33.19 -6.16 16.06
CA ASP A 567 31.98 -6.28 16.88
C ASP A 567 31.90 -5.26 18.03
N VAL A 568 33.02 -4.80 18.59
CA VAL A 568 33.02 -3.86 19.74
C VAL A 568 34.07 -2.76 19.57
N VAL A 569 33.73 -1.58 20.08
CA VAL A 569 34.64 -0.44 20.26
C VAL A 569 34.63 -0.13 21.74
N ILE A 570 35.79 0.11 22.35
CA ILE A 570 35.85 0.56 23.75
C ILE A 570 36.52 1.92 23.83
N TYR A 571 35.87 2.81 24.56
CA TYR A 571 36.32 4.15 24.90
C TYR A 571 36.51 4.28 26.41
N PHE A 572 37.62 4.90 26.79
CA PHE A 572 37.91 5.31 28.16
C PHE A 572 38.04 6.82 28.21
N ASP A 573 37.55 7.43 29.30
CA ASP A 573 37.99 8.79 29.65
C ASP A 573 39.45 8.80 30.16
N LYS A 574 39.92 9.95 30.64
CA LYS A 574 41.29 10.12 31.14
C LYS A 574 41.57 9.44 32.49
N ASP A 575 40.54 9.05 33.24
CA ASP A 575 40.65 8.57 34.63
C ASP A 575 40.53 7.03 34.72
N MET A 576 40.03 6.39 33.68
CA MET A 576 40.06 4.94 33.51
C MET A 576 41.47 4.38 33.28
N ASP A 577 41.75 3.25 33.94
CA ASP A 577 42.99 2.52 33.79
C ASP A 577 43.03 1.74 32.47
N ARG A 578 44.01 2.08 31.62
CA ARG A 578 44.20 1.44 30.30
C ARG A 578 44.65 -0.02 30.39
N SER A 579 45.01 -0.52 31.57
CA SER A 579 45.37 -1.94 31.78
C SER A 579 44.15 -2.88 31.83
N GLN A 580 42.92 -2.36 31.89
CA GLN A 580 41.68 -3.14 32.03
C GLN A 580 41.24 -3.85 30.73
N THR A 581 42.13 -4.61 30.10
CA THR A 581 41.91 -5.28 28.81
C THR A 581 40.97 -6.48 28.88
N TRP A 582 40.58 -6.94 30.08
CA TRP A 582 39.59 -8.02 30.26
C TRP A 582 38.22 -7.62 29.68
N LEU A 583 37.90 -6.32 29.70
CA LEU A 583 36.69 -5.74 29.09
C LEU A 583 36.59 -6.08 27.60
N ASN A 584 37.73 -6.17 26.89
CA ASN A 584 37.78 -6.46 25.46
C ASN A 584 37.14 -7.82 25.14
N ASP A 585 37.53 -8.90 25.85
CA ASP A 585 36.94 -10.24 25.65
C ASP A 585 35.50 -10.29 26.15
N TYR A 586 35.27 -9.77 27.37
CA TYR A 586 33.99 -9.86 28.06
C TYR A 586 32.85 -9.19 27.26
N VAL A 587 33.02 -7.93 26.85
CA VAL A 587 32.01 -7.19 26.06
C VAL A 587 31.87 -7.81 24.66
N SER A 588 32.97 -8.22 24.03
CA SER A 588 32.94 -8.89 22.71
C SER A 588 32.14 -10.18 22.72
N ARG A 589 32.30 -11.02 23.75
CA ARG A 589 31.58 -12.30 23.87
C ARG A 589 30.09 -12.11 24.13
N LEU A 590 29.73 -11.15 25.00
CA LEU A 590 28.34 -10.77 25.22
C LEU A 590 27.72 -10.26 23.91
N TRP A 591 28.29 -9.23 23.28
CA TRP A 591 27.71 -8.66 22.06
C TRP A 591 27.63 -9.66 20.90
N LYS A 592 28.66 -10.49 20.67
CA LYS A 592 28.60 -11.59 19.68
C LYS A 592 27.48 -12.59 19.97
N TYR A 593 27.14 -12.83 21.23
CA TYR A 593 25.96 -13.63 21.60
C TYR A 593 24.67 -12.86 21.34
N THR A 594 24.57 -11.61 21.83
CA THR A 594 23.41 -10.73 21.65
C THR A 594 23.00 -10.64 20.20
N LYS A 595 23.95 -10.32 19.31
CA LYS A 595 23.75 -10.24 17.86
C LYS A 595 23.22 -11.53 17.25
N ARG A 596 23.83 -12.67 17.62
CA ARG A 596 23.48 -14.00 17.10
C ARG A 596 22.09 -14.48 17.53
N THR A 597 21.63 -14.06 18.70
CA THR A 597 20.42 -14.58 19.33
C THR A 597 19.23 -13.63 19.23
N TYR A 598 19.45 -12.34 19.47
CA TYR A 598 18.39 -11.34 19.64
C TYR A 598 18.19 -10.40 18.45
N GLY A 599 19.14 -10.33 17.51
CA GLY A 599 19.00 -9.58 16.26
C GLY A 599 20.19 -8.67 15.94
N ASP A 600 20.13 -7.98 14.80
CA ASP A 600 21.28 -7.24 14.29
C ASP A 600 21.43 -5.80 14.81
N PHE A 601 20.37 -5.21 15.37
CA PHE A 601 20.34 -3.82 15.88
C PHE A 601 20.91 -2.77 14.92
N SER A 602 20.79 -3.03 13.61
CA SER A 602 21.35 -2.31 12.45
C SER A 602 22.88 -2.18 12.37
N SER A 603 23.55 -1.80 13.46
CA SER A 603 25.00 -1.66 13.52
C SER A 603 25.68 -3.01 13.72
N GLY A 604 26.80 -3.22 13.03
CA GLY A 604 27.70 -4.34 13.33
C GLY A 604 28.30 -4.27 14.74
N ARG A 605 28.42 -3.05 15.29
CA ARG A 605 29.27 -2.72 16.44
C ARG A 605 28.49 -2.17 17.62
N LEU A 606 28.86 -2.62 18.82
CA LEU A 606 28.57 -1.93 20.08
C LEU A 606 29.70 -0.94 20.40
N VAL A 607 29.36 0.26 20.84
CA VAL A 607 30.30 1.21 21.45
C VAL A 607 30.14 1.11 22.96
N ALA A 608 31.20 0.73 23.67
CA ALA A 608 31.21 0.72 25.12
C ALA A 608 32.07 1.86 25.65
N VAL A 609 31.48 2.71 26.48
CA VAL A 609 32.11 3.84 27.16
C VAL A 609 32.22 3.47 28.64
N PHE A 610 33.40 3.68 29.22
CA PHE A 610 33.65 3.35 30.61
C PHE A 610 34.38 4.49 31.33
N HIS A 611 33.95 4.76 32.57
CA HIS A 611 34.52 5.79 33.45
C HIS A 611 34.99 5.23 34.78
N LYS A 612 35.87 5.96 35.46
CA LYS A 612 36.28 5.65 36.82
C LYS A 612 35.64 6.64 37.79
N ASP A 613 34.86 6.12 38.74
CA ASP A 613 34.28 6.85 39.87
C ASP A 613 33.46 8.10 39.46
N LYS A 614 32.76 8.07 38.30
CA LYS A 614 31.95 9.18 37.77
C LYS A 614 30.61 8.69 37.25
N TYR A 615 29.53 9.37 37.61
CA TYR A 615 28.16 9.03 37.20
C TYR A 615 27.71 7.64 37.73
N SER A 616 26.46 7.53 38.19
CA SER A 616 25.98 6.32 38.86
C SER A 616 25.16 5.44 37.91
N GLY A 617 25.47 4.15 37.87
CA GLY A 617 24.79 3.19 37.00
C GLY A 617 25.36 3.17 35.58
N GLY A 618 24.51 2.90 34.61
CA GLY A 618 24.82 3.02 33.20
C GLY A 618 23.74 3.74 32.41
N HIS A 619 24.11 4.20 31.22
CA HIS A 619 23.27 4.93 30.29
C HIS A 619 23.36 4.23 28.92
N PRO A 620 22.35 3.43 28.56
CA PRO A 620 22.30 2.78 27.27
C PRO A 620 21.63 3.72 26.25
N SER A 621 21.98 3.58 24.98
CA SER A 621 21.26 4.24 23.90
C SER A 621 21.43 3.49 22.59
N THR A 622 20.43 3.62 21.73
CA THR A 622 20.33 2.81 20.52
C THR A 622 20.66 3.60 19.26
N VAL A 623 20.92 2.87 18.17
CA VAL A 623 20.98 3.42 16.81
C VAL A 623 19.80 4.29 16.40
N LEU A 624 18.65 4.21 17.08
CA LEU A 624 17.45 4.99 16.72
C LEU A 624 17.46 6.40 17.34
N GLU A 625 18.28 6.62 18.37
CA GLU A 625 18.33 7.85 19.14
C GLU A 625 19.48 8.78 18.72
N GLY A 626 19.19 10.07 18.61
CA GLY A 626 20.20 11.09 18.29
C GLY A 626 21.11 11.46 19.47
N SER A 627 20.77 11.06 20.71
CA SER A 627 21.51 11.41 21.94
C SER A 627 22.96 10.93 21.92
N HIS A 628 23.23 9.76 21.34
CA HIS A 628 24.56 9.16 21.23
C HIS A 628 25.02 9.02 19.77
N ASP A 629 24.66 10.01 18.93
CA ASP A 629 24.97 10.07 17.50
C ASP A 629 24.47 8.86 16.67
N TYR A 630 23.30 8.29 17.00
CA TYR A 630 22.70 7.14 16.30
C TYR A 630 23.61 5.89 16.31
N ARG A 631 24.02 5.46 17.50
CA ARG A 631 24.88 4.29 17.74
C ARG A 631 24.30 3.43 18.85
N ASN A 632 24.55 2.12 18.80
CA ASN A 632 24.34 1.27 19.97
C ASN A 632 25.48 1.55 20.95
N VAL A 633 25.15 2.17 22.09
CA VAL A 633 26.09 2.61 23.12
C VAL A 633 25.69 2.03 24.46
N ILE A 634 26.66 1.51 25.19
CA ILE A 634 26.58 1.38 26.64
C ILE A 634 27.59 2.35 27.25
N ASP A 635 27.18 3.11 28.25
CA ASP A 635 28.02 4.01 29.03
C ASP A 635 27.91 3.56 30.49
N VAL A 636 29.02 3.21 31.15
CA VAL A 636 29.01 2.72 32.54
C VAL A 636 30.00 3.53 33.38
N GLY A 637 29.45 4.21 34.39
CA GLY A 637 30.13 5.27 35.11
C GLY A 637 30.93 4.86 36.36
N SER A 638 30.36 3.95 37.16
CA SER A 638 30.86 3.64 38.50
C SER A 638 31.01 2.15 38.76
N GLY A 639 32.18 1.72 39.24
CA GLY A 639 32.39 0.35 39.70
C GLY A 639 33.82 0.05 40.10
N ASN A 640 34.01 -1.06 40.79
CA ASN A 640 35.32 -1.65 41.01
C ASN A 640 35.73 -2.42 39.75
N TRP A 641 36.64 -1.84 38.96
CA TRP A 641 37.05 -2.36 37.64
C TRP A 641 37.90 -3.63 37.65
N ASN A 642 38.03 -4.30 38.80
CA ASN A 642 38.68 -5.61 38.90
C ASN A 642 37.88 -6.66 38.09
N GLU A 643 38.56 -7.42 37.23
CA GLU A 643 37.95 -8.48 36.39
C GLU A 643 37.11 -9.51 37.16
N ASN A 644 37.45 -9.73 38.43
CA ASN A 644 36.77 -10.70 39.29
C ASN A 644 35.52 -10.11 39.96
N ASP A 645 35.32 -8.80 39.95
CA ASP A 645 34.12 -8.19 40.50
C ASP A 645 32.90 -8.56 39.66
N SER A 646 31.90 -9.16 40.30
CA SER A 646 30.65 -9.56 39.66
C SER A 646 29.73 -8.37 39.38
N THR A 647 29.87 -7.29 40.14
CA THR A 647 28.96 -6.13 40.12
C THR A 647 29.10 -5.38 38.81
N ILE A 648 30.34 -5.02 38.43
CA ILE A 648 30.60 -4.29 37.20
C ILE A 648 30.28 -5.12 35.95
N ARG A 649 30.55 -6.43 35.99
CA ARG A 649 30.16 -7.39 34.95
C ARG A 649 28.64 -7.47 34.80
N ASN A 650 27.91 -7.52 35.91
CA ASN A 650 26.46 -7.45 35.90
C ASN A 650 25.96 -6.11 35.32
N VAL A 651 26.51 -4.94 35.69
CA VAL A 651 26.09 -3.65 35.09
C VAL A 651 26.35 -3.64 33.58
N ILE A 652 27.54 -4.00 33.12
CA ILE A 652 27.88 -4.05 31.68
C ILE A 652 26.90 -4.93 30.88
N SER A 653 26.54 -6.10 31.41
CA SER A 653 25.60 -7.00 30.74
C SER A 653 24.15 -6.52 30.84
N HIS A 654 23.78 -5.78 31.89
CA HIS A 654 22.49 -5.13 32.03
C HIS A 654 22.28 -4.05 30.96
N GLU A 655 23.26 -3.17 30.74
CA GLU A 655 23.18 -2.13 29.70
C GLU A 655 22.99 -2.71 28.27
N ILE A 656 23.62 -3.86 27.98
CA ILE A 656 23.43 -4.54 26.68
C ILE A 656 22.00 -5.10 26.55
N ALA A 657 21.32 -5.44 27.66
CA ALA A 657 19.93 -5.87 27.64
C ALA A 657 18.99 -4.75 27.16
N HIS A 658 19.27 -3.51 27.52
CA HIS A 658 18.50 -2.34 27.06
C HIS A 658 18.68 -2.06 25.57
N ILE A 659 19.81 -2.43 24.96
CA ILE A 659 19.97 -2.39 23.49
C ILE A 659 19.04 -3.40 22.81
N VAL A 660 18.86 -4.60 23.40
CA VAL A 660 17.92 -5.60 22.88
C VAL A 660 16.49 -5.07 22.94
N GLU A 661 16.14 -4.51 24.09
CA GLU A 661 14.82 -3.97 24.39
C GLU A 661 14.48 -2.75 23.51
N GLY A 662 15.29 -1.68 23.55
CA GLY A 662 14.98 -0.37 22.99
C GLY A 662 15.13 -0.24 21.46
N ALA A 663 15.74 -1.23 20.79
CA ALA A 663 15.91 -1.26 19.33
C ALA A 663 15.28 -2.52 18.69
N SER A 664 14.29 -3.11 19.36
CA SER A 664 13.57 -4.32 18.96
C SER A 664 13.12 -4.28 17.49
N GLY A 665 13.73 -5.10 16.63
CA GLY A 665 13.39 -5.16 15.20
C GLY A 665 13.59 -3.85 14.42
N GLY A 666 14.35 -2.89 14.96
CA GLY A 666 14.48 -1.54 14.40
C GLY A 666 13.32 -0.60 14.75
N VAL A 667 12.61 -0.88 15.84
CA VAL A 667 11.56 -0.04 16.42
C VAL A 667 12.05 0.56 17.74
N GLU A 668 11.80 1.85 17.95
CA GLU A 668 12.30 2.63 19.08
C GLU A 668 11.46 2.44 20.34
N GLY A 669 12.17 2.25 21.47
CA GLY A 669 11.61 2.19 22.81
C GLY A 669 11.13 0.79 23.22
N SER A 670 10.45 0.72 24.37
CA SER A 670 9.96 -0.53 24.95
C SER A 670 8.53 -0.38 25.44
N PRO A 671 7.56 -1.09 24.87
CA PRO A 671 6.19 -1.00 25.33
C PRO A 671 6.00 -1.72 26.67
N ALA A 672 6.87 -2.69 27.01
CA ALA A 672 6.80 -3.46 28.25
C ALA A 672 7.54 -2.84 29.44
N PHE A 673 8.32 -1.76 29.25
CA PHE A 673 9.09 -1.10 30.31
C PHE A 673 8.23 -0.73 31.53
N GLY A 674 7.00 -0.25 31.33
CA GLY A 674 6.06 0.07 32.42
C GLY A 674 5.58 -1.14 33.24
N LEU A 675 5.86 -2.38 32.81
CA LEU A 675 5.49 -3.62 33.51
C LEU A 675 6.69 -4.31 34.16
N TRP A 676 7.83 -4.36 33.47
CA TRP A 676 9.03 -5.04 33.92
C TRP A 676 10.11 -4.11 34.51
N GLY A 677 9.90 -2.80 34.41
CA GLY A 677 10.85 -1.77 34.85
C GLY A 677 12.23 -1.90 34.20
N ASP A 678 13.20 -1.31 34.87
CA ASP A 678 14.63 -1.41 34.56
C ASP A 678 15.11 -2.88 34.49
N SER A 679 14.83 -3.68 35.52
CA SER A 679 15.67 -4.87 35.76
C SER A 679 15.11 -6.22 35.29
N LYS A 680 13.79 -6.45 35.20
CA LYS A 680 13.29 -7.85 35.09
C LYS A 680 13.54 -8.50 33.73
N TRP A 681 13.58 -7.71 32.65
CA TRP A 681 14.07 -8.20 31.35
C TRP A 681 15.59 -8.44 31.40
N ALA A 682 16.35 -7.47 31.92
CA ALA A 682 17.80 -7.57 32.03
C ALA A 682 18.23 -8.82 32.83
N GLU A 683 17.58 -9.15 33.94
CA GLU A 683 17.87 -10.33 34.76
C GLU A 683 17.86 -11.64 33.94
N ILE A 684 16.80 -11.91 33.15
CA ILE A 684 16.76 -13.13 32.32
C ILE A 684 17.76 -13.06 31.16
N TYR A 685 17.92 -11.88 30.56
CA TYR A 685 18.90 -11.66 29.50
C TYR A 685 20.33 -11.96 29.99
N GLN A 686 20.72 -11.49 31.18
CA GLN A 686 22.06 -11.68 31.75
C GLN A 686 22.36 -13.17 31.96
N TYR A 687 21.44 -13.90 32.59
CA TYR A 687 21.58 -15.36 32.76
C TYR A 687 21.69 -16.10 31.42
N ASP A 688 20.86 -15.72 30.44
CA ASP A 688 20.89 -16.32 29.11
C ASP A 688 22.17 -15.99 28.32
N ALA A 689 22.62 -14.73 28.39
CA ALA A 689 23.82 -14.23 27.74
C ALA A 689 25.09 -14.82 28.33
N TYR A 690 25.16 -14.97 29.65
CA TYR A 690 26.29 -15.65 30.29
C TYR A 690 26.41 -17.10 29.84
N LEU A 691 25.30 -17.86 29.80
CA LEU A 691 25.32 -19.23 29.25
C LEU A 691 25.73 -19.25 27.77
N GLY A 692 25.12 -18.40 26.94
CA GLY A 692 25.35 -18.35 25.49
C GLY A 692 26.70 -17.79 25.04
N ALA A 693 27.37 -17.03 25.91
CA ALA A 693 28.74 -16.54 25.76
C ALA A 693 29.80 -17.49 26.35
N GLY A 694 29.41 -18.59 27.00
CA GLY A 694 30.31 -19.53 27.67
C GLY A 694 30.91 -18.99 28.99
N LEU A 695 30.20 -18.07 29.66
CA LEU A 695 30.56 -17.49 30.95
C LEU A 695 29.83 -18.26 32.08
N THR A 696 30.02 -19.57 32.15
CA THR A 696 29.23 -20.46 33.03
C THR A 696 29.29 -20.08 34.51
N ALA A 697 30.47 -19.67 35.01
CA ALA A 697 30.63 -19.21 36.39
C ALA A 697 29.87 -17.91 36.68
N ASP A 698 29.73 -17.01 35.69
CA ASP A 698 28.88 -15.83 35.82
C ASP A 698 27.40 -16.21 35.79
N ALA A 699 27.00 -17.16 34.95
CA ALA A 699 25.62 -17.67 34.88
C ALA A 699 25.19 -18.34 36.20
N GLU A 700 26.03 -19.21 36.78
CA GLU A 700 25.75 -19.91 38.04
C GLU A 700 25.63 -18.94 39.22
N ARG A 701 26.59 -18.00 39.34
CA ARG A 701 26.55 -16.95 40.37
C ARG A 701 25.31 -16.06 40.21
N PHE A 702 25.04 -15.58 38.99
CA PHE A 702 23.93 -14.69 38.74
C PHE A 702 22.58 -15.37 39.00
N TYR A 703 22.43 -16.64 38.57
CA TYR A 703 21.27 -17.46 38.90
C TYR A 703 21.03 -17.53 40.41
N ALA A 704 22.07 -17.85 41.19
CA ALA A 704 21.98 -17.90 42.66
C ALA A 704 21.62 -16.54 43.29
N GLN A 705 22.01 -15.43 42.67
CA GLN A 705 21.67 -14.07 43.10
C GLN A 705 20.19 -13.73 42.85
N VAL A 706 19.62 -14.09 41.69
CA VAL A 706 18.29 -13.60 41.29
C VAL A 706 17.15 -14.62 41.48
N ILE A 707 17.44 -15.91 41.65
CA ILE A 707 16.40 -16.95 41.75
C ILE A 707 15.42 -16.74 42.90
N ASP A 708 15.86 -16.17 44.02
CA ASP A 708 15.03 -15.90 45.20
C ASP A 708 14.52 -14.46 45.29
N SER A 709 14.88 -13.60 44.33
CA SER A 709 14.39 -12.21 44.26
C SER A 709 12.87 -12.12 44.07
N THR A 710 12.29 -11.03 44.58
CA THR A 710 10.85 -10.72 44.49
C THR A 710 10.62 -9.22 44.45
N ASP A 711 9.57 -8.81 43.74
CA ASP A 711 9.11 -7.43 43.61
C ASP A 711 7.64 -7.29 44.02
N ASP A 712 7.17 -6.06 44.21
CA ASP A 712 5.78 -5.77 44.59
C ASP A 712 4.83 -5.50 43.41
N PHE A 713 5.35 -5.47 42.17
CA PHE A 713 4.56 -5.38 40.95
C PHE A 713 4.57 -6.70 40.17
N PRO A 714 3.42 -7.18 39.63
CA PRO A 714 2.08 -6.60 39.74
C PRO A 714 1.35 -6.94 41.04
N ARG A 715 1.98 -7.69 41.95
CA ARG A 715 1.53 -7.91 43.34
C ARG A 715 2.73 -8.14 44.27
N PRO A 716 2.59 -7.94 45.60
CA PRO A 716 3.59 -8.29 46.58
C PRO A 716 4.14 -9.71 46.44
N GLY A 717 5.47 -9.85 46.47
CA GLY A 717 6.16 -11.14 46.38
C GLY A 717 6.23 -11.76 44.97
N THR A 718 6.09 -10.98 43.90
CA THR A 718 6.24 -11.46 42.52
C THR A 718 7.69 -11.77 42.20
N ALA A 719 8.03 -13.06 42.04
CA ALA A 719 9.35 -13.48 41.57
C ALA A 719 9.40 -13.59 40.03
N TRP A 720 9.71 -12.48 39.36
CA TRP A 720 9.73 -12.40 37.89
C TRP A 720 10.66 -13.43 37.24
N PHE A 721 11.92 -13.49 37.67
CA PHE A 721 12.89 -14.44 37.15
C PHE A 721 12.41 -15.89 37.35
N ARG A 722 12.11 -16.28 38.60
CA ARG A 722 11.77 -17.66 38.98
C ARG A 722 10.45 -18.17 38.42
N ASN A 723 9.39 -17.35 38.45
CA ASN A 723 8.03 -17.80 38.18
C ASN A 723 7.57 -17.51 36.74
N TRP A 724 8.19 -16.58 36.03
CA TRP A 724 7.82 -16.19 34.66
C TRP A 724 8.91 -16.51 33.65
N PHE A 725 10.04 -15.81 33.69
CA PHE A 725 11.04 -15.83 32.63
C PHE A 725 11.84 -17.14 32.54
N LEU A 726 12.31 -17.66 33.66
CA LEU A 726 13.07 -18.91 33.70
C LEU A 726 12.23 -20.11 33.20
N PRO A 727 10.96 -20.30 33.62
CA PRO A 727 10.08 -21.33 33.05
C PRO A 727 9.84 -21.17 31.54
N ILE A 728 9.68 -19.94 31.03
CA ILE A 728 9.54 -19.70 29.59
C ILE A 728 10.80 -20.19 28.85
N ARG A 729 11.98 -19.74 29.29
CA ARG A 729 13.26 -20.16 28.72
C ARG A 729 13.44 -21.69 28.78
N GLN A 730 13.22 -22.31 29.93
CA GLN A 730 13.46 -23.74 30.13
C GLN A 730 12.54 -24.64 29.30
N ASN A 731 11.25 -24.29 29.19
CA ASN A 731 10.23 -25.21 28.66
C ASN A 731 9.74 -24.85 27.25
N HIS A 732 10.03 -23.64 26.76
CA HIS A 732 9.47 -23.10 25.51
C HIS A 732 10.55 -22.63 24.53
N GLY A 733 11.58 -23.45 24.29
CA GLY A 733 12.55 -23.20 23.21
C GLY A 733 13.74 -22.30 23.56
N GLY A 734 14.03 -22.08 24.84
CA GLY A 734 15.26 -21.40 25.26
C GLY A 734 15.29 -19.92 24.89
N SER A 735 16.50 -19.46 24.58
CA SER A 735 16.79 -18.10 24.10
C SER A 735 15.99 -17.72 22.85
N LYS A 736 15.53 -18.71 22.06
CA LYS A 736 14.69 -18.46 20.88
C LYS A 736 13.35 -17.84 21.27
N ALA A 737 12.69 -18.27 22.36
CA ALA A 737 11.45 -17.62 22.81
C ALA A 737 11.71 -16.20 23.33
N LEU A 738 12.80 -15.99 24.07
CA LEU A 738 13.19 -14.67 24.55
C LEU A 738 13.39 -13.69 23.38
N ALA A 739 14.09 -14.10 22.31
CA ALA A 739 14.24 -13.30 21.09
C ALA A 739 12.94 -13.19 20.27
N SER A 740 12.12 -14.24 20.22
CA SER A 740 10.85 -14.24 19.48
C SER A 740 9.85 -13.24 20.04
N TYR A 741 9.91 -12.93 21.35
CA TYR A 741 9.11 -11.87 21.94
C TYR A 741 9.34 -10.52 21.24
N PHE A 742 10.58 -10.04 21.20
CA PHE A 742 10.93 -8.77 20.54
C PHE A 742 10.67 -8.78 19.04
N SER A 743 10.87 -9.92 18.37
CA SER A 743 10.50 -10.10 16.97
C SER A 743 8.99 -9.97 16.73
N LEU A 744 8.15 -10.54 17.59
CA LEU A 744 6.69 -10.43 17.45
C LEU A 744 6.19 -9.03 17.82
N VAL A 745 6.72 -8.43 18.88
CA VAL A 745 6.37 -7.08 19.33
C VAL A 745 6.68 -6.06 18.24
N SER A 746 7.88 -6.09 17.65
CA SER A 746 8.26 -5.21 16.53
C SER A 746 7.49 -5.44 15.22
N GLN A 747 6.89 -6.62 15.03
CA GLN A 747 6.09 -6.96 13.84
C GLN A 747 4.60 -6.62 13.97
N HIS A 748 4.04 -6.76 15.18
CA HIS A 748 2.58 -6.71 15.39
C HIS A 748 2.12 -5.64 16.37
N TYR A 749 2.97 -5.18 17.29
CA TYR A 749 2.57 -4.16 18.25
C TYR A 749 2.52 -2.77 17.59
N ALA A 750 1.58 -1.95 18.06
CA ALA A 750 1.25 -0.69 17.41
C ALA A 750 2.40 0.33 17.48
N GLN A 751 2.65 1.00 16.36
CA GLN A 751 3.80 1.86 16.12
C GLN A 751 3.40 3.18 15.47
N HIS A 752 4.18 4.23 15.75
CA HIS A 752 4.06 5.53 15.12
C HIS A 752 5.46 6.08 14.84
N ASN A 753 5.73 6.45 13.58
CA ASN A 753 7.01 7.03 13.11
C ASN A 753 8.28 6.21 13.42
N GLY A 754 8.15 4.89 13.61
CA GLY A 754 9.28 4.01 13.96
C GLY A 754 9.47 3.78 15.45
N ALA A 755 8.65 4.36 16.32
CA ALA A 755 8.61 4.08 17.76
C ALA A 755 7.36 3.28 18.15
N PHE A 756 7.40 2.57 19.27
CA PHE A 756 6.19 1.95 19.84
C PHE A 756 5.21 3.02 20.35
N ALA A 757 3.96 2.94 19.91
CA ALA A 757 3.02 4.06 20.06
C ALA A 757 2.28 4.10 21.42
N LYS A 758 2.39 3.05 22.25
CA LYS A 758 1.87 3.00 23.63
C LYS A 758 2.60 1.96 24.47
N SER A 759 2.44 2.05 25.79
CA SER A 759 2.82 0.99 26.72
C SER A 759 1.85 -0.20 26.67
N MET A 760 2.36 -1.39 26.99
CA MET A 760 1.59 -2.62 27.16
C MET A 760 0.86 -2.67 28.49
N ASN A 761 -0.33 -3.27 28.46
CA ASN A 761 -0.98 -3.79 29.65
C ASN A 761 -0.63 -5.28 29.88
N MET A 762 -1.00 -5.84 31.03
CA MET A 762 -0.66 -7.24 31.37
C MET A 762 -1.29 -8.28 30.45
N GLY A 763 -2.47 -8.00 29.88
CA GLY A 763 -3.11 -8.88 28.91
C GLY A 763 -2.34 -8.96 27.59
N GLU A 764 -1.91 -7.81 27.06
CA GLU A 764 -1.04 -7.74 25.87
C GLU A 764 0.31 -8.40 26.14
N PHE A 765 0.94 -8.11 27.28
CA PHE A 765 2.21 -8.73 27.66
C PHE A 765 2.15 -10.27 27.65
N VAL A 766 1.12 -10.85 28.29
CA VAL A 766 0.92 -12.31 28.31
C VAL A 766 0.57 -12.85 26.92
N HIS A 767 -0.18 -12.11 26.10
CA HIS A 767 -0.52 -12.50 24.73
C HIS A 767 0.74 -12.60 23.84
N PHE A 768 1.61 -11.58 23.88
CA PHE A 768 2.87 -11.58 23.12
C PHE A 768 3.86 -12.63 23.60
N TRP A 769 4.00 -12.85 24.91
CA TRP A 769 4.80 -13.96 25.43
C TRP A 769 4.21 -15.33 25.09
N SER A 770 2.88 -15.47 24.98
CA SER A 770 2.25 -16.71 24.52
C SER A 770 2.61 -17.01 23.05
N GLY A 771 2.57 -16.00 22.19
CA GLY A 771 3.05 -16.11 20.81
C GLY A 771 4.54 -16.47 20.73
N ALA A 772 5.37 -15.86 21.58
CA ALA A 772 6.81 -16.15 21.62
C ALA A 772 7.15 -17.56 22.11
N ALA A 773 6.35 -18.10 23.04
CA ALA A 773 6.45 -19.45 23.57
C ALA A 773 5.73 -20.52 22.72
N GLY A 774 4.95 -20.11 21.71
CA GLY A 774 4.12 -20.99 20.89
C GLY A 774 2.94 -21.65 21.62
N THR A 775 2.59 -21.19 22.83
CA THR A 775 1.51 -21.77 23.65
C THR A 775 0.90 -20.75 24.61
N ASP A 776 -0.34 -20.97 25.04
CA ASP A 776 -1.06 -20.08 25.96
C ASP A 776 -0.43 -20.04 27.36
N LEU A 777 0.22 -18.92 27.70
CA LEU A 777 0.86 -18.71 29.00
C LEU A 777 -0.07 -18.11 30.07
N SER A 778 -1.37 -17.97 29.83
CA SER A 778 -2.31 -17.40 30.82
C SER A 778 -2.32 -18.17 32.14
N ALA A 779 -2.22 -19.51 32.10
CA ALA A 779 -2.10 -20.33 33.31
C ALA A 779 -0.78 -20.06 34.07
N ARG A 780 0.34 -19.86 33.36
CA ARG A 780 1.63 -19.47 33.96
C ARG A 780 1.54 -18.08 34.58
N ALA A 781 0.88 -17.14 33.91
CA ALA A 781 0.68 -15.78 34.38
C ALA A 781 -0.16 -15.74 35.67
N LYS A 782 -1.22 -16.56 35.74
CA LYS A 782 -2.02 -16.79 36.97
C LYS A 782 -1.16 -17.20 38.16
N THR A 783 -0.19 -18.10 37.95
CA THR A 783 0.77 -18.51 39.01
C THR A 783 1.78 -17.40 39.34
N ALA A 784 2.41 -16.78 38.35
CA ALA A 784 3.47 -15.80 38.56
C ALA A 784 2.95 -14.50 39.19
N PHE A 785 1.98 -13.88 38.53
CA PHE A 785 1.53 -12.51 38.77
C PHE A 785 0.26 -12.42 39.63
N GLY A 786 -0.43 -13.54 39.82
CA GLY A 786 -1.85 -13.49 40.17
C GLY A 786 -2.67 -13.03 38.96
N TRP A 787 -3.98 -13.11 39.05
CA TRP A 787 -4.85 -12.78 37.92
C TRP A 787 -6.15 -12.18 38.37
N THR A 788 -6.51 -11.06 37.76
CA THR A 788 -7.71 -10.28 38.06
C THR A 788 -8.64 -10.33 36.85
N ASP A 789 -9.92 -10.02 37.07
CA ASP A 789 -10.87 -9.88 35.96
C ASP A 789 -10.45 -8.80 34.96
N ALA A 790 -9.70 -7.78 35.41
CA ALA A 790 -9.10 -6.77 34.56
C ALA A 790 -8.03 -7.35 33.62
N TYR A 791 -7.11 -8.19 34.12
CA TYR A 791 -6.11 -8.86 33.28
C TYR A 791 -6.75 -9.87 32.31
N GLU A 792 -7.81 -10.56 32.73
CA GLU A 792 -8.59 -11.45 31.86
C GLU A 792 -9.38 -10.66 30.79
N ALA A 793 -9.87 -9.45 31.09
CA ALA A 793 -10.46 -8.57 30.09
C ALA A 793 -9.41 -8.03 29.10
N GLN A 794 -8.26 -7.57 29.60
CA GLN A 794 -7.14 -7.11 28.79
C GLN A 794 -6.60 -8.22 27.85
N LEU A 795 -6.46 -9.46 28.34
CA LEU A 795 -6.00 -10.59 27.52
C LEU A 795 -7.01 -10.95 26.41
N ARG A 796 -8.32 -10.89 26.70
CA ARG A 796 -9.37 -11.08 25.70
C ARG A 796 -9.34 -9.98 24.64
N GLN A 797 -9.11 -8.72 25.03
CA GLN A 797 -8.99 -7.61 24.09
C GLN A 797 -7.72 -7.74 23.23
N ALA A 798 -6.56 -8.06 23.83
CA ALA A 798 -5.32 -8.27 23.11
C ALA A 798 -5.44 -9.37 22.03
N ARG A 799 -6.19 -10.45 22.29
CA ARG A 799 -6.47 -11.51 21.31
C ARG A 799 -7.32 -11.05 20.12
N LEU A 800 -8.14 -10.00 20.30
CA LEU A 800 -8.94 -9.38 19.23
C LEU A 800 -8.11 -8.36 18.44
N ASP A 801 -7.24 -7.62 19.12
CA ASP A 801 -6.40 -6.57 18.53
C ASP A 801 -5.20 -7.16 17.76
N TYR A 802 -4.64 -8.28 18.21
CA TYR A 802 -3.47 -8.95 17.61
C TYR A 802 -3.74 -10.44 17.29
N PRO A 803 -4.77 -10.78 16.48
CA PRO A 803 -5.21 -12.17 16.26
C PRO A 803 -4.20 -13.05 15.49
N GLY A 804 -3.12 -12.47 14.97
CA GLY A 804 -2.11 -13.16 14.15
C GLY A 804 -0.96 -13.81 14.92
N LEU A 805 -0.95 -13.78 16.26
CA LEU A 805 0.17 -14.33 17.04
C LEU A 805 0.20 -15.88 17.01
N PRO A 806 1.38 -16.51 16.87
CA PRO A 806 1.50 -17.93 16.50
C PRO A 806 1.44 -18.88 17.71
N TYR A 807 0.28 -18.99 18.38
CA TYR A 807 0.06 -19.98 19.44
C TYR A 807 -1.35 -20.56 19.46
N THR A 808 -1.49 -21.76 20.02
CA THR A 808 -2.81 -22.40 20.24
C THR A 808 -3.40 -21.98 21.58
N THR A 809 -4.62 -21.45 21.58
CA THR A 809 -5.44 -21.35 22.80
C THR A 809 -5.91 -22.75 23.20
N GLY A 810 -5.61 -23.17 24.44
CA GLY A 810 -6.04 -24.45 25.00
C GLY A 810 -7.50 -24.47 25.45
#